data_AF-A0A940YV05-F1
#
_entry.id   AF-A0A940YV05-F1
#
_cell.length_a   1.000
_cell.length_b   1.000
_cell.length_c   1.000
_cell.angle_alpha   90.00
_cell.angle_beta   90.00
_cell.angle_gamma   90.00
#
_symmetry.space_group_name_H-M   'P 1'
#
loop_
_entity.id
_entity.type
_entity.pdbx_description
1 polymer ?
#
loop_
_entity_poly.entity_id
_entity_poly.type
_entity_poly.pdbx_seq_one_letter_code
_entity_poly.pdbx_strand_id
1 'polypeptide(L)'
;MPNRLAHETSPYLLQHAENPVDWWPWSDEAFAEARRRDVPVLLSVGYSSCHWCHVMAHESFEDRATAEVMNDHFVSVKVDREERPDVDAVYMEAVQAATGQGGWPMTVFLTPDAEPFYFGTYFPPAPRHGMPSFRQVLQGVHQAWTDRRDEVTDVAGKIVRDLAGREVSFGGSGVPGEEELAQALLGLTREYDPQRGGFGGAPKFPPSMVVEFLLRHHARTGAEGALQMAQDTCERMARGGIYDQLGGGFARYSVDRDWTVPHFEKMLYDNALLCRVYAHLWRSTGSALARRVALETADFMVRELRTEQGGFASALDADSDDGTGRHVEGAYYVWTPAQLREVLGDSDAELAAQHYGVTEEGTFEEGASVLLLPQREGVVVDAQRIDSIRRRLFEARSARPAPGRDDKVVAAWNGLAIAALAETGAYFDRPDLVEAAVAAADLLVRLHLDDAARLTRTSKDGRAGANAGVLEDYADVAEGFLALASVTGEGVWLEFAGFLLDHVLARFTDEESGALYDTAADAERLIRRPQDPTDNAVPSGWTAAAGALLGYAAQTGVEPHRAAAERALAVVKALGPRVPRFIGWGLAVAEALLDGPREVAVVGPALDDPGTRALHRTALLGTAPGAVVAYGTVGSDEFPLLADRPLSGGEPTAYVCRHFTCDAPTTDPERLRGTLNR
;
A
#
# COMPACT_ATOMS: atom_id res chain seq x y z
N MET A 1 -29.38 24.46 2.38
CA MET A 1 -28.07 25.08 2.66
C MET A 1 -27.05 24.37 1.78
N PRO A 2 -25.95 25.01 1.37
CA PRO A 2 -24.87 24.26 0.71
C PRO A 2 -24.41 23.12 1.63
N ASN A 3 -24.15 21.95 1.06
CA ASN A 3 -23.68 20.78 1.79
C ASN A 3 -22.36 21.11 2.51
N ARG A 4 -22.19 20.63 3.74
CA ARG A 4 -21.01 20.93 4.57
C ARG A 4 -19.72 20.40 3.95
N LEU A 5 -19.81 19.33 3.16
CA LEU A 5 -18.66 18.73 2.47
C LEU A 5 -18.00 19.67 1.45
N ALA A 6 -18.66 20.75 1.03
CA ALA A 6 -18.11 21.72 0.09
C ALA A 6 -16.87 22.49 0.61
N HIS A 7 -16.55 22.34 1.90
CA HIS A 7 -15.39 22.97 2.55
C HIS A 7 -14.27 21.99 2.87
N GLU A 8 -14.44 20.70 2.56
CA GLU A 8 -13.45 19.66 2.81
C GLU A 8 -12.32 19.67 1.77
N THR A 9 -11.17 19.11 2.13
CA THR A 9 -10.04 18.95 1.21
C THR A 9 -10.02 17.61 0.49
N SER A 10 -10.67 16.59 1.06
CA SER A 10 -10.75 15.25 0.47
C SER A 10 -11.51 15.29 -0.86
N PRO A 11 -10.89 14.81 -1.96
CA PRO A 11 -11.60 14.66 -3.24
C PRO A 11 -12.83 13.76 -3.12
N TYR A 12 -12.78 12.70 -2.30
CA TYR A 12 -13.92 11.82 -2.07
C TYR A 12 -15.10 12.55 -1.40
N LEU A 13 -14.83 13.37 -0.38
CA LEU A 13 -15.90 14.14 0.27
C LEU A 13 -16.47 15.20 -0.67
N LEU A 14 -15.62 15.86 -1.44
CA LEU A 14 -16.03 16.86 -2.43
C LEU A 14 -16.90 16.29 -3.56
N GLN A 15 -16.67 15.03 -3.98
CA GLN A 15 -17.55 14.32 -4.94
C GLN A 15 -19.01 14.25 -4.46
N HIS A 16 -19.26 14.39 -3.16
CA HIS A 16 -20.61 14.32 -2.57
C HIS A 16 -21.16 15.68 -2.12
N ALA A 17 -20.44 16.77 -2.37
CA ALA A 17 -20.83 18.12 -1.94
C ALA A 17 -22.09 18.65 -2.65
N GLU A 18 -22.45 18.09 -3.81
CA GLU A 18 -23.66 18.48 -4.55
C GLU A 18 -24.83 17.51 -4.37
N ASN A 19 -24.64 16.43 -3.60
CA ASN A 19 -25.69 15.45 -3.35
C ASN A 19 -26.87 16.08 -2.57
N PRO A 20 -28.11 15.65 -2.82
CA PRO A 20 -29.30 16.12 -2.08
C PRO A 20 -29.31 15.69 -0.60
N VAL A 21 -28.47 14.73 -0.21
CA VAL A 21 -28.27 14.34 1.20
C VAL A 21 -27.51 15.44 1.94
N ASP A 22 -27.98 15.81 3.14
CA ASP A 22 -27.32 16.76 4.04
C ASP A 22 -26.14 16.09 4.76
N TRP A 23 -25.06 15.87 4.00
CA TRP A 23 -23.87 15.21 4.51
C TRP A 23 -23.11 16.07 5.54
N TRP A 24 -22.59 15.39 6.56
CA TRP A 24 -21.65 15.91 7.53
C TRP A 24 -20.29 15.20 7.36
N PRO A 25 -19.17 15.89 7.56
CA PRO A 25 -17.91 15.21 7.85
C PRO A 25 -17.98 14.54 9.23
N TRP A 26 -17.10 13.58 9.49
CA TRP A 26 -16.92 13.03 10.83
C TRP A 26 -16.49 14.14 11.79
N SER A 27 -17.38 14.55 12.69
CA SER A 27 -17.20 15.74 13.53
C SER A 27 -18.07 15.67 14.79
N ASP A 28 -17.60 16.30 15.87
CA ASP A 28 -18.35 16.42 17.12
C ASP A 28 -19.71 17.12 16.91
N GLU A 29 -19.78 18.07 15.98
CA GLU A 29 -20.99 18.79 15.61
C GLU A 29 -22.04 17.86 14.99
N ALA A 30 -21.64 16.88 14.17
CA ALA A 30 -22.56 15.90 13.60
C ALA A 30 -23.20 15.05 14.69
N PHE A 31 -22.40 14.55 15.64
CA PHE A 31 -22.91 13.77 16.78
C PHE A 31 -23.74 14.62 17.74
N ALA A 32 -23.37 15.90 17.95
CA ALA A 32 -24.17 16.82 18.73
C ALA A 32 -25.54 17.10 18.09
N GLU A 33 -25.58 17.21 16.77
CA GLU A 33 -26.83 17.36 16.01
C GLU A 33 -27.68 16.10 16.09
N ALA A 34 -27.08 14.90 16.01
CA ALA A 34 -27.78 13.64 16.17
C ALA A 34 -28.44 13.54 17.56
N ARG A 35 -27.72 13.94 18.62
CA ARG A 35 -28.26 14.06 19.98
C ARG A 35 -29.38 15.08 20.07
N ARG A 36 -29.23 16.25 19.45
CA ARG A 36 -30.23 17.33 19.48
C ARG A 36 -31.53 16.91 18.79
N ARG A 37 -31.44 16.16 17.70
CA ARG A 37 -32.58 15.66 16.92
C ARG A 37 -33.15 14.33 17.47
N ASP A 38 -32.41 13.65 18.35
CA ASP A 38 -32.67 12.28 18.82
C ASP A 38 -32.89 11.28 17.68
N VAL A 39 -31.98 11.31 16.71
CA VAL A 39 -31.98 10.41 15.54
C VAL A 39 -30.67 9.64 15.45
N PRO A 40 -30.64 8.44 14.83
CA PRO A 40 -29.39 7.73 14.58
C PRO A 40 -28.45 8.50 13.64
N VAL A 41 -27.18 8.12 13.67
CA VAL A 41 -26.19 8.53 12.68
C VAL A 41 -26.10 7.44 11.60
N LEU A 42 -26.12 7.84 10.33
CA LEU A 42 -25.79 6.98 9.20
C LEU A 42 -24.36 7.30 8.76
N LEU A 43 -23.43 6.41 9.05
CA LEU A 43 -22.04 6.49 8.64
C LEU A 43 -21.84 5.79 7.29
N SER A 44 -21.31 6.52 6.30
CA SER A 44 -20.87 5.99 5.02
C SER A 44 -19.38 6.24 4.82
N VAL A 45 -18.60 5.17 4.68
CA VAL A 45 -17.14 5.22 4.49
C VAL A 45 -16.75 4.69 3.12
N GLY A 46 -15.84 5.39 2.44
CA GLY A 46 -15.30 5.03 1.12
C GLY A 46 -14.06 5.87 0.77
N TYR A 47 -13.68 5.90 -0.50
CA TYR A 47 -12.55 6.65 -1.04
C TYR A 47 -12.80 6.96 -2.52
N SER A 48 -12.02 7.88 -3.10
CA SER A 48 -12.31 8.58 -4.35
C SER A 48 -12.29 7.69 -5.60
N SER A 49 -11.42 6.68 -5.65
CA SER A 49 -11.26 5.74 -6.78
C SER A 49 -12.16 4.50 -6.71
N CYS A 50 -12.99 4.39 -5.67
CA CYS A 50 -13.81 3.23 -5.39
C CYS A 50 -15.06 3.17 -6.30
N HIS A 51 -15.04 2.28 -7.32
CA HIS A 51 -16.18 2.09 -8.24
C HIS A 51 -17.51 1.83 -7.51
N TRP A 52 -17.56 0.86 -6.58
CA TRP A 52 -18.80 0.56 -5.84
C TRP A 52 -19.30 1.71 -4.97
N CYS A 53 -18.40 2.63 -4.58
CA CYS A 53 -18.76 3.83 -3.85
C CYS A 53 -19.47 4.84 -4.77
N HIS A 54 -19.02 4.97 -6.02
CA HIS A 54 -19.71 5.76 -7.06
C HIS A 54 -21.06 5.13 -7.44
N VAL A 55 -21.12 3.81 -7.63
CA VAL A 55 -22.38 3.09 -7.90
C VAL A 55 -23.40 3.36 -6.80
N MET A 56 -23.01 3.24 -5.53
CA MET A 56 -23.90 3.54 -4.40
C MET A 56 -24.33 5.01 -4.39
N ALA A 57 -23.43 5.94 -4.76
CA ALA A 57 -23.75 7.35 -4.81
C ALA A 57 -24.80 7.67 -5.90
N HIS A 58 -24.57 7.22 -7.12
CA HIS A 58 -25.49 7.40 -8.25
C HIS A 58 -26.82 6.69 -8.02
N GLU A 59 -26.81 5.44 -7.56
CA GLU A 59 -28.04 4.67 -7.38
C GLU A 59 -28.87 5.12 -6.16
N SER A 60 -28.24 5.70 -5.12
CA SER A 60 -28.92 6.00 -3.85
C SER A 60 -28.77 7.44 -3.35
N PHE A 61 -27.56 8.00 -3.28
CA PHE A 61 -27.32 9.29 -2.63
C PHE A 61 -27.73 10.49 -3.49
N GLU A 62 -27.75 10.35 -4.81
CA GLU A 62 -28.23 11.36 -5.77
C GLU A 62 -29.75 11.36 -5.93
N ASP A 63 -30.42 10.26 -5.56
CA ASP A 63 -31.86 10.13 -5.64
C ASP A 63 -32.54 10.95 -4.54
N ARG A 64 -33.29 11.98 -4.95
CA ARG A 64 -33.94 12.95 -4.05
C ARG A 64 -34.87 12.29 -3.02
N ALA A 65 -35.64 11.29 -3.42
CA ALA A 65 -36.59 10.65 -2.51
C ALA A 65 -35.90 9.78 -1.46
N THR A 66 -34.75 9.17 -1.78
CA THR A 66 -33.90 8.49 -0.79
C THR A 66 -33.23 9.51 0.12
N ALA A 67 -32.73 10.62 -0.43
CA ALA A 67 -32.11 11.70 0.35
C ALA A 67 -33.09 12.37 1.32
N GLU A 68 -34.35 12.56 0.95
CA GLU A 68 -35.40 13.06 1.87
C GLU A 68 -35.56 12.15 3.08
N VAL A 69 -35.64 10.82 2.88
CA VAL A 69 -35.71 9.85 3.98
C VAL A 69 -34.46 9.92 4.86
N MET A 70 -33.27 10.02 4.26
CA MET A 70 -32.02 10.16 5.00
C MET A 70 -31.99 11.43 5.84
N ASN A 71 -32.33 12.57 5.23
CA ASN A 71 -32.29 13.88 5.86
C ASN A 71 -33.30 14.02 6.99
N ASP A 72 -34.49 13.42 6.86
CA ASP A 72 -35.54 13.49 7.88
C ASP A 72 -35.22 12.62 9.10
N HIS A 73 -34.65 11.43 8.88
CA HIS A 73 -34.55 10.40 9.91
C HIS A 73 -33.14 10.15 10.45
N PHE A 74 -32.10 10.75 9.85
CA PHE A 74 -30.72 10.50 10.23
C PHE A 74 -29.89 11.79 10.22
N VAL A 75 -28.77 11.76 10.94
CA VAL A 75 -27.61 12.59 10.63
C VAL A 75 -26.68 11.74 9.76
N SER A 76 -26.52 12.13 8.50
CA SER A 76 -25.71 11.38 7.53
C SER A 76 -24.27 11.87 7.57
N VAL A 77 -23.33 10.99 7.91
CA VAL A 77 -21.89 11.28 8.02
C VAL A 77 -21.13 10.56 6.91
N LYS A 78 -20.29 11.30 6.18
CA LYS A 78 -19.45 10.79 5.10
C LYS A 78 -17.97 10.83 5.52
N VAL A 79 -17.25 9.73 5.27
CA VAL A 79 -15.84 9.60 5.66
C VAL A 79 -15.00 9.06 4.51
N ASP A 80 -13.89 9.74 4.24
CA ASP A 80 -12.80 9.24 3.39
C ASP A 80 -11.88 8.37 4.25
N ARG A 81 -11.81 7.07 3.96
CA ARG A 81 -10.95 6.13 4.69
C ARG A 81 -9.46 6.45 4.54
N GLU A 82 -9.07 7.13 3.46
CA GLU A 82 -7.68 7.52 3.24
C GLU A 82 -7.28 8.68 4.14
N GLU A 83 -8.23 9.48 4.62
CA GLU A 83 -8.00 10.55 5.58
C GLU A 83 -8.27 10.13 7.03
N ARG A 84 -9.22 9.20 7.25
CA ARG A 84 -9.63 8.67 8.57
C ARG A 84 -9.60 7.13 8.60
N PRO A 85 -8.43 6.50 8.43
CA PRO A 85 -8.30 5.04 8.50
C PRO A 85 -8.63 4.49 9.89
N ASP A 86 -8.51 5.33 10.92
CA ASP A 86 -8.89 5.02 12.31
C ASP A 86 -10.39 4.74 12.45
N VAL A 87 -11.22 5.61 11.86
CA VAL A 87 -12.68 5.46 11.82
C VAL A 87 -13.03 4.22 11.00
N ASP A 88 -12.43 4.08 9.82
CA ASP A 88 -12.62 2.92 8.95
C ASP A 88 -12.32 1.60 9.67
N ALA A 89 -11.16 1.48 10.32
CA ALA A 89 -10.74 0.27 11.02
C ALA A 89 -11.71 -0.15 12.13
N VAL A 90 -12.12 0.79 12.99
CA VAL A 90 -13.03 0.49 14.13
C VAL A 90 -14.37 -0.03 13.64
N TYR A 91 -14.96 0.61 12.62
CA TYR A 91 -16.27 0.21 12.13
C TYR A 91 -16.21 -0.99 11.18
N MET A 92 -15.14 -1.15 10.40
CA MET A 92 -14.93 -2.34 9.57
C MET A 92 -14.80 -3.59 10.43
N GLU A 93 -14.10 -3.51 11.58
CA GLU A 93 -14.04 -4.62 12.52
C GLU A 93 -15.43 -5.01 13.03
N ALA A 94 -16.27 -4.02 13.35
CA ALA A 94 -17.65 -4.26 13.77
C ALA A 94 -18.48 -4.95 12.66
N VAL A 95 -18.35 -4.49 11.41
CA VAL A 95 -19.01 -5.10 10.23
C VAL A 95 -18.56 -6.54 10.04
N GLN A 96 -17.26 -6.80 10.09
CA GLN A 96 -16.69 -8.14 9.92
C GLN A 96 -17.09 -9.07 11.08
N ALA A 97 -17.12 -8.57 12.31
CA ALA A 97 -17.56 -9.31 13.48
C ALA A 97 -19.04 -9.73 13.37
N ALA A 98 -19.88 -8.85 12.82
CA ALA A 98 -21.32 -9.10 12.70
C ALA A 98 -21.70 -9.96 11.48
N THR A 99 -21.01 -9.78 10.35
CA THR A 99 -21.41 -10.38 9.06
C THR A 99 -20.46 -11.46 8.54
N GLY A 100 -19.25 -11.55 9.08
CA GLY A 100 -18.18 -12.44 8.62
C GLY A 100 -17.44 -11.95 7.37
N GLN A 101 -17.87 -10.84 6.77
CA GLN A 101 -17.23 -10.21 5.61
C GLN A 101 -17.19 -8.68 5.79
N GLY A 102 -16.46 -7.99 4.93
CA GLY A 102 -16.37 -6.53 4.94
C GLY A 102 -16.06 -6.01 3.53
N GLY A 103 -16.10 -4.70 3.36
CA GLY A 103 -15.79 -4.06 2.09
C GLY A 103 -16.37 -2.66 1.98
N TRP A 104 -15.94 -1.94 0.96
CA TRP A 104 -16.42 -0.59 0.66
C TRP A 104 -17.37 -0.61 -0.55
N PRO A 105 -18.40 0.27 -0.58
CA PRO A 105 -18.74 1.26 0.44
C PRO A 105 -19.23 0.59 1.73
N MET A 106 -18.83 1.14 2.88
CA MET A 106 -19.26 0.65 4.18
C MET A 106 -20.40 1.54 4.68
N THR A 107 -21.52 0.92 5.10
CA THR A 107 -22.71 1.59 5.59
C THR A 107 -23.05 1.10 7.00
N VAL A 108 -22.92 1.98 8.00
CA VAL A 108 -23.13 1.63 9.41
C VAL A 108 -24.11 2.60 10.05
N PHE A 109 -25.02 2.08 10.86
CA PHE A 109 -25.93 2.91 11.66
C PHE A 109 -25.49 2.91 13.11
N LEU A 110 -25.30 4.12 13.64
CA LEU A 110 -24.77 4.38 14.97
C LEU A 110 -25.79 5.09 15.85
N THR A 111 -25.69 4.88 17.16
CA THR A 111 -26.32 5.77 18.13
C THR A 111 -25.68 7.17 18.05
N PRO A 112 -26.31 8.22 18.60
CA PRO A 112 -25.69 9.54 18.74
C PRO A 112 -24.39 9.57 19.55
N ASP A 113 -24.08 8.49 20.28
CA ASP A 113 -22.84 8.29 21.03
C ASP A 113 -21.82 7.45 20.25
N ALA A 114 -22.01 7.35 18.92
CA ALA A 114 -21.19 6.64 17.95
C ALA A 114 -21.19 5.09 18.09
N GLU A 115 -22.06 4.51 18.91
CA GLU A 115 -22.09 3.05 19.09
C GLU A 115 -22.82 2.36 17.94
N PRO A 116 -22.22 1.36 17.25
CA PRO A 116 -22.83 0.77 16.08
C PRO A 116 -23.86 -0.29 16.45
N PHE A 117 -24.98 -0.33 15.72
CA PHE A 117 -26.05 -1.31 15.98
C PHE A 117 -26.62 -1.98 14.72
N TYR A 118 -26.30 -1.49 13.52
CA TYR A 118 -26.67 -2.13 12.26
C TYR A 118 -25.62 -1.86 11.19
N PHE A 119 -25.39 -2.83 10.29
CA PHE A 119 -24.25 -2.85 9.37
C PHE A 119 -24.65 -3.33 7.98
N GLY A 120 -23.92 -2.85 6.98
CA GLY A 120 -23.86 -3.43 5.65
C GLY A 120 -22.74 -2.82 4.82
N THR A 121 -22.57 -3.34 3.61
CA THR A 121 -21.69 -2.72 2.62
C THR A 121 -22.53 -1.93 1.63
N TYR A 122 -22.81 -2.53 0.48
CA TYR A 122 -23.67 -2.00 -0.57
C TYR A 122 -25.14 -2.37 -0.34
N PHE A 123 -26.05 -1.42 -0.56
CA PHE A 123 -27.49 -1.66 -0.58
C PHE A 123 -28.10 -1.17 -1.90
N PRO A 124 -28.83 -2.02 -2.65
CA PRO A 124 -29.39 -1.63 -3.95
C PRO A 124 -30.59 -0.67 -3.81
N PRO A 125 -30.92 0.12 -4.85
CA PRO A 125 -32.08 1.02 -4.85
C PRO A 125 -33.42 0.26 -4.89
N ALA A 126 -33.40 -0.97 -5.42
CA ALA A 126 -34.53 -1.89 -5.45
C ALA A 126 -34.13 -3.27 -4.89
N PRO A 127 -35.06 -4.03 -4.29
CA PRO A 127 -34.73 -5.33 -3.73
C PRO A 127 -34.23 -6.29 -4.83
N ARG A 128 -33.05 -6.87 -4.64
CA ARG A 128 -32.47 -7.83 -5.60
C ARG A 128 -31.65 -8.88 -4.88
N HIS A 129 -31.69 -10.11 -5.39
CA HIS A 129 -30.90 -11.26 -4.89
C HIS A 129 -31.01 -11.49 -3.37
N GLY A 130 -32.19 -11.27 -2.79
CA GLY A 130 -32.41 -11.44 -1.35
C GLY A 130 -31.92 -10.27 -0.48
N MET A 131 -31.33 -9.23 -1.07
CA MET A 131 -30.98 -7.99 -0.38
C MET A 131 -32.17 -7.03 -0.36
N PRO A 132 -32.48 -6.41 0.79
CA PRO A 132 -33.46 -5.33 0.86
C PRO A 132 -32.96 -4.13 0.07
N SER A 133 -33.88 -3.27 -0.39
CA SER A 133 -33.46 -1.99 -0.94
C SER A 133 -32.94 -1.06 0.15
N PHE A 134 -32.11 -0.08 -0.22
CA PHE A 134 -31.58 0.89 0.73
C PHE A 134 -32.70 1.64 1.47
N ARG A 135 -33.78 2.03 0.79
CA ARG A 135 -34.96 2.62 1.45
C ARG A 135 -35.64 1.69 2.46
N GLN A 136 -35.71 0.39 2.18
CA GLN A 136 -36.25 -0.58 3.14
C GLN A 136 -35.34 -0.69 4.39
N VAL A 137 -34.02 -0.64 4.20
CA VAL A 137 -33.06 -0.60 5.30
C VAL A 137 -33.24 0.66 6.14
N LEU A 138 -33.30 1.84 5.51
CA LEU A 138 -33.52 3.13 6.19
C LEU A 138 -34.81 3.11 7.01
N GLN A 139 -35.92 2.63 6.44
CA GLN A 139 -37.20 2.51 7.13
C GLN A 139 -37.14 1.54 8.31
N GLY A 140 -36.52 0.37 8.12
CA GLY A 140 -36.37 -0.64 9.17
C GLY A 140 -35.52 -0.15 10.34
N VAL A 141 -34.43 0.58 10.07
CA VAL A 141 -33.59 1.18 11.10
C VAL A 141 -34.34 2.29 11.84
N HIS A 142 -35.00 3.19 11.12
CA HIS A 142 -35.79 4.26 11.75
C HIS A 142 -36.87 3.68 12.68
N GLN A 143 -37.60 2.67 12.22
CA GLN A 143 -38.62 2.01 13.04
C GLN A 143 -38.03 1.32 14.26
N ALA A 144 -36.88 0.65 14.13
CA ALA A 144 -36.20 0.05 15.27
C ALA A 144 -35.79 1.11 16.31
N TRP A 145 -35.31 2.27 15.85
CA TRP A 145 -34.94 3.39 16.71
C TRP A 145 -36.11 3.98 17.49
N THR A 146 -37.26 4.17 16.84
CA THR A 146 -38.44 4.81 17.45
C THR A 146 -39.23 3.85 18.33
N ASP A 147 -39.42 2.61 17.87
CA ASP A 147 -40.37 1.68 18.47
C ASP A 147 -39.69 0.70 19.44
N ARG A 148 -38.37 0.47 19.27
CA ARG A 148 -37.60 -0.57 19.97
C ARG A 148 -36.23 -0.07 20.44
N ARG A 149 -36.19 1.16 20.97
CA ARG A 149 -34.95 1.85 21.37
C ARG A 149 -34.10 1.06 22.38
N ASP A 150 -34.75 0.38 23.32
CA ASP A 150 -34.05 -0.43 24.32
C ASP A 150 -33.32 -1.61 23.66
N GLU A 151 -33.95 -2.30 22.69
CA GLU A 151 -33.31 -3.38 21.93
C GLU A 151 -32.11 -2.86 21.13
N VAL A 152 -32.23 -1.68 20.51
CA VAL A 152 -31.12 -1.05 19.77
C VAL A 152 -29.94 -0.74 20.69
N THR A 153 -30.21 -0.17 21.85
CA THR A 153 -29.18 0.21 22.82
C THR A 153 -28.50 -1.02 23.44
N ASP A 154 -29.26 -2.09 23.69
CA ASP A 154 -28.71 -3.37 24.15
C ASP A 154 -27.80 -4.02 23.11
N VAL A 155 -28.19 -3.99 21.83
CA VAL A 155 -27.36 -4.48 20.71
C VAL A 155 -26.09 -3.64 20.59
N ALA A 156 -26.21 -2.31 20.60
CA ALA A 156 -25.07 -1.39 20.51
C ALA A 156 -24.08 -1.63 21.66
N GLY A 157 -24.58 -1.64 22.90
CA GLY A 157 -23.76 -1.88 24.09
C GLY A 157 -23.12 -3.27 24.09
N LYS A 158 -23.79 -4.30 23.54
CA LYS A 158 -23.18 -5.63 23.36
C LYS A 158 -22.03 -5.58 22.38
N ILE A 159 -22.22 -4.94 21.22
CA ILE A 159 -21.16 -4.83 20.20
C ILE A 159 -19.96 -4.06 20.75
N VAL A 160 -20.19 -2.94 21.43
CA VAL A 160 -19.13 -2.16 22.09
C VAL A 160 -18.36 -3.00 23.10
N ARG A 161 -19.06 -3.77 23.97
CA ARG A 161 -18.39 -4.67 24.93
C ARG A 161 -17.62 -5.80 24.24
N ASP A 162 -18.19 -6.38 23.19
CA ASP A 162 -17.55 -7.46 22.43
C ASP A 162 -16.30 -6.94 21.70
N LEU A 163 -16.31 -5.71 21.19
CA LEU A 163 -15.16 -5.05 20.56
C LEU A 163 -14.12 -4.60 21.60
N ALA A 164 -14.54 -4.02 22.72
CA ALA A 164 -13.63 -3.59 23.79
C ALA A 164 -12.99 -4.77 24.53
N GLY A 165 -13.69 -5.89 24.65
CA GLY A 165 -13.19 -7.12 25.26
C GLY A 165 -12.27 -7.96 24.35
N ARG A 166 -12.16 -7.61 23.06
CA ARG A 166 -11.17 -8.16 22.14
C ARG A 166 -9.83 -7.48 22.37
N GLU A 167 -9.21 -7.74 23.52
CA GLU A 167 -7.75 -7.68 23.57
C GLU A 167 -7.22 -8.80 22.69
N VAL A 168 -6.56 -8.42 21.59
CA VAL A 168 -5.92 -9.43 20.76
C VAL A 168 -4.69 -9.91 21.50
N SER A 169 -4.88 -10.92 22.37
CA SER A 169 -3.77 -11.63 22.95
C SER A 169 -3.08 -12.39 21.84
N PHE A 170 -1.98 -11.82 21.33
CA PHE A 170 -1.20 -12.43 20.26
C PHE A 170 -0.43 -13.68 20.71
N GLY A 171 -0.66 -14.18 21.93
CA GLY A 171 -0.43 -15.57 22.37
C GLY A 171 1.00 -16.11 22.34
N GLY A 172 1.94 -15.41 21.70
CA GLY A 172 3.34 -15.75 21.59
C GLY A 172 4.15 -14.81 22.46
N SER A 173 4.80 -15.34 23.49
CA SER A 173 5.94 -14.64 24.08
C SER A 173 7.19 -14.88 23.21
N GLY A 174 8.02 -13.85 23.11
CA GLY A 174 9.28 -13.87 22.37
C GLY A 174 9.12 -13.75 20.85
N VAL A 175 10.26 -13.74 20.18
CA VAL A 175 10.37 -13.58 18.72
C VAL A 175 9.97 -14.85 17.96
N PRO A 176 9.47 -14.74 16.71
CA PRO A 176 9.20 -15.88 15.85
C PRO A 176 10.48 -16.65 15.51
N GLY A 177 10.39 -17.98 15.48
CA GLY A 177 11.49 -18.88 15.12
C GLY A 177 11.36 -19.42 13.70
N GLU A 178 12.31 -20.29 13.32
CA GLU A 178 12.28 -20.97 12.03
C GLU A 178 11.04 -21.85 11.84
N GLU A 179 10.50 -22.41 12.92
CA GLU A 179 9.31 -23.26 12.88
C GLU A 179 8.08 -22.45 12.41
N GLU A 180 7.84 -21.27 12.97
CA GLU A 180 6.70 -20.44 12.57
C GLU A 180 6.81 -19.98 11.11
N LEU A 181 8.01 -19.65 10.63
CA LEU A 181 8.22 -19.26 9.22
C LEU A 181 8.05 -20.46 8.27
N ALA A 182 8.50 -21.66 8.66
CA ALA A 182 8.26 -22.88 7.90
C ALA A 182 6.76 -23.23 7.83
N GLN A 183 6.02 -23.07 8.94
CA GLN A 183 4.56 -23.26 8.96
C GLN A 183 3.84 -22.23 8.08
N ALA A 184 4.28 -20.97 8.09
CA ALA A 184 3.76 -19.93 7.20
C ALA A 184 3.97 -20.30 5.72
N LEU A 185 5.18 -20.74 5.34
CA LEU A 185 5.49 -21.21 3.99
C LEU A 185 4.59 -22.39 3.57
N LEU A 186 4.39 -23.37 4.46
CA LEU A 186 3.48 -24.49 4.21
C LEU A 186 2.03 -24.02 4.01
N GLY A 187 1.57 -23.03 4.77
CA GLY A 187 0.26 -22.40 4.60
C GLY A 187 0.12 -21.77 3.21
N LEU A 188 1.08 -20.92 2.83
CA LEU A 188 1.11 -20.30 1.51
C LEU A 188 1.15 -21.32 0.37
N THR A 189 1.93 -22.39 0.53
CA THR A 189 2.03 -23.46 -0.46
C THR A 189 0.68 -24.15 -0.72
N ARG A 190 -0.18 -24.27 0.30
CA ARG A 190 -1.53 -24.86 0.15
C ARG A 190 -2.50 -23.94 -0.58
N GLU A 191 -2.29 -22.63 -0.48
CA GLU A 191 -3.16 -21.61 -1.11
C GLU A 191 -2.66 -21.16 -2.48
N TYR A 192 -1.42 -21.50 -2.84
CA TYR A 192 -0.79 -21.14 -4.11
C TYR A 192 -1.49 -21.79 -5.32
N ASP A 193 -1.78 -21.01 -6.36
CA ASP A 193 -2.24 -21.51 -7.65
C ASP A 193 -1.04 -21.66 -8.61
N PRO A 194 -0.50 -22.87 -8.82
CA PRO A 194 0.66 -23.07 -9.69
C PRO A 194 0.35 -22.86 -11.19
N GLN A 195 -0.92 -22.85 -11.59
CA GLN A 195 -1.30 -22.59 -12.99
C GLN A 195 -1.32 -21.09 -13.27
N ARG A 196 -1.85 -20.30 -12.33
CA ARG A 196 -2.14 -18.87 -12.51
C ARG A 196 -1.23 -17.94 -11.70
N GLY A 197 -0.35 -18.48 -10.87
CA GLY A 197 0.40 -17.72 -9.86
C GLY A 197 -0.52 -17.12 -8.80
N GLY A 198 0.05 -16.51 -7.76
CA GLY A 198 -0.70 -15.91 -6.66
C GLY A 198 -1.39 -16.93 -5.75
N PHE A 199 -2.24 -16.43 -4.85
CA PHE A 199 -2.81 -17.22 -3.77
C PHE A 199 -4.32 -17.02 -3.65
N GLY A 200 -5.04 -18.12 -3.41
CA GLY A 200 -6.50 -18.09 -3.27
C GLY A 200 -7.26 -18.06 -4.60
N GLY A 201 -8.55 -17.73 -4.51
CA GLY A 201 -9.48 -17.65 -5.65
C GLY A 201 -9.67 -16.23 -6.19
N ALA A 202 -10.73 -16.02 -6.97
CA ALA A 202 -11.16 -14.70 -7.43
C ALA A 202 -12.02 -13.99 -6.37
N PRO A 203 -11.96 -12.65 -6.24
CA PRO A 203 -11.01 -11.73 -6.90
C PRO A 203 -9.57 -11.91 -6.38
N LYS A 204 -8.57 -11.52 -7.18
CA LYS A 204 -7.14 -11.66 -6.86
C LYS A 204 -6.44 -10.32 -6.68
N PHE A 205 -5.82 -10.15 -5.53
CA PHE A 205 -5.01 -8.98 -5.16
C PHE A 205 -3.51 -9.30 -5.30
N PRO A 206 -2.67 -8.34 -5.75
CA PRO A 206 -1.22 -8.48 -5.76
C PRO A 206 -0.65 -8.77 -4.36
N PRO A 207 0.05 -9.90 -4.16
CA PRO A 207 0.50 -10.30 -2.83
C PRO A 207 1.92 -9.80 -2.53
N SER A 208 2.23 -8.51 -2.76
CA SER A 208 3.61 -7.99 -2.78
C SER A 208 4.39 -8.28 -1.50
N MET A 209 3.78 -8.13 -0.33
CA MET A 209 4.39 -8.41 0.97
C MET A 209 4.68 -9.90 1.17
N VAL A 210 3.81 -10.78 0.68
CA VAL A 210 4.07 -12.23 0.66
C VAL A 210 5.23 -12.55 -0.28
N VAL A 211 5.29 -11.91 -1.45
CA VAL A 211 6.41 -12.10 -2.39
C VAL A 211 7.73 -11.64 -1.76
N GLU A 212 7.74 -10.52 -1.05
CA GLU A 212 8.93 -10.08 -0.30
C GLU A 212 9.35 -11.12 0.75
N PHE A 213 8.40 -11.67 1.51
CA PHE A 213 8.68 -12.78 2.43
C PHE A 213 9.32 -13.98 1.71
N LEU A 214 8.76 -14.41 0.59
CA LEU A 214 9.27 -15.55 -0.17
C LEU A 214 10.70 -15.30 -0.69
N LEU A 215 11.00 -14.08 -1.14
CA LEU A 215 12.35 -13.71 -1.58
C LEU A 215 13.35 -13.74 -0.42
N ARG A 216 12.99 -13.19 0.74
CA ARG A 216 13.85 -13.21 1.94
C ARG A 216 14.02 -14.62 2.51
N HIS A 217 12.95 -15.41 2.51
CA HIS A 217 12.98 -16.81 2.92
C HIS A 217 13.92 -17.62 2.03
N HIS A 218 13.85 -17.43 0.71
CA HIS A 218 14.80 -18.04 -0.22
C HIS A 218 16.23 -17.59 0.06
N ALA A 219 16.47 -16.28 0.26
CA ALA A 219 17.81 -15.77 0.51
C ALA A 219 18.45 -16.37 1.78
N ARG A 220 17.69 -16.56 2.87
CA ARG A 220 18.22 -17.17 4.11
C ARG A 220 18.37 -18.69 4.03
N THR A 221 17.47 -19.38 3.34
CA THR A 221 17.33 -20.85 3.45
C THR A 221 17.73 -21.62 2.19
N GLY A 222 17.81 -20.96 1.04
CA GLY A 222 17.95 -21.60 -0.27
C GLY A 222 16.68 -22.33 -0.74
N ALA A 223 15.51 -22.04 -0.17
CA ALA A 223 14.26 -22.71 -0.54
C ALA A 223 13.80 -22.34 -1.97
N GLU A 224 14.14 -23.17 -2.95
CA GLU A 224 13.75 -22.99 -4.36
C GLU A 224 12.23 -22.89 -4.58
N GLY A 225 11.44 -23.61 -3.79
CA GLY A 225 9.98 -23.54 -3.86
C GLY A 225 9.42 -22.15 -3.54
N ALA A 226 10.07 -21.42 -2.61
CA ALA A 226 9.68 -20.05 -2.29
C ALA A 226 9.99 -19.10 -3.46
N LEU A 227 11.18 -19.24 -4.04
CA LEU A 227 11.58 -18.45 -5.21
C LEU A 227 10.67 -18.70 -6.42
N GLN A 228 10.32 -19.96 -6.69
CA GLN A 228 9.42 -20.33 -7.78
C GLN A 228 8.04 -19.69 -7.62
N MET A 229 7.45 -19.75 -6.42
CA MET A 229 6.16 -19.09 -6.14
C MET A 229 6.21 -17.57 -6.38
N ALA A 230 7.31 -16.92 -5.97
CA ALA A 230 7.53 -15.49 -6.22
C ALA A 230 7.65 -15.19 -7.73
N GLN A 231 8.50 -15.92 -8.45
CA GLN A 231 8.73 -15.76 -9.88
C GLN A 231 7.46 -15.94 -10.71
N ASP A 232 6.74 -17.05 -10.49
CA ASP A 232 5.51 -17.36 -11.23
C ASP A 232 4.42 -16.34 -10.96
N THR A 233 4.23 -15.93 -9.71
CA THR A 233 3.24 -14.92 -9.33
C THR A 233 3.55 -13.58 -10.01
N CYS A 234 4.79 -13.13 -9.92
CA CYS A 234 5.25 -11.90 -10.57
C CYS A 234 5.16 -11.99 -12.11
N GLU A 235 5.49 -13.11 -12.73
CA GLU A 235 5.35 -13.28 -14.18
C GLU A 235 3.89 -13.21 -14.62
N ARG A 236 3.00 -13.90 -13.90
CA ARG A 236 1.57 -13.95 -14.22
C ARG A 236 0.91 -12.58 -14.09
N MET A 237 1.21 -11.82 -13.03
CA MET A 237 0.73 -10.44 -12.90
C MET A 237 1.25 -9.53 -14.00
N ALA A 238 2.56 -9.57 -14.29
CA ALA A 238 3.19 -8.70 -15.30
C ALA A 238 2.69 -8.96 -16.73
N ARG A 239 2.21 -10.17 -17.01
CA ARG A 239 1.62 -10.55 -18.30
C ARG A 239 0.09 -10.43 -18.35
N GLY A 240 -0.55 -10.28 -17.19
CA GLY A 240 -1.99 -10.10 -17.06
C GLY A 240 -2.44 -8.69 -17.41
N GLY A 241 -3.74 -8.47 -17.38
CA GLY A 241 -4.37 -7.17 -17.62
C GLY A 241 -4.31 -6.24 -16.42
N ILE A 242 -3.94 -6.78 -15.24
CA ILE A 242 -3.62 -5.95 -14.06
C ILE A 242 -2.38 -5.08 -14.28
N TYR A 243 -1.44 -5.50 -15.14
CA TYR A 243 -0.32 -4.68 -15.55
C TYR A 243 -0.64 -3.95 -16.86
N ASP A 244 -0.50 -2.62 -16.88
CA ASP A 244 -0.74 -1.83 -18.07
C ASP A 244 0.39 -2.03 -19.10
N GLN A 245 0.10 -2.85 -20.12
CA GLN A 245 1.04 -3.27 -21.15
C GLN A 245 1.56 -2.14 -22.05
N LEU A 246 0.96 -0.94 -21.99
CA LEU A 246 1.38 0.22 -22.78
C LEU A 246 2.14 1.24 -21.95
N GLY A 247 1.59 1.58 -20.78
CA GLY A 247 2.06 2.69 -19.94
C GLY A 247 2.78 2.28 -18.66
N GLY A 248 2.80 0.99 -18.32
CA GLY A 248 3.29 0.51 -17.04
C GLY A 248 2.37 0.85 -15.86
N GLY A 249 2.79 0.37 -14.69
CA GLY A 249 2.00 0.43 -13.48
C GLY A 249 0.88 -0.61 -13.43
N PHE A 250 0.42 -0.87 -12.23
CA PHE A 250 -0.56 -1.89 -11.89
C PHE A 250 -1.89 -1.26 -11.48
N ALA A 251 -2.96 -1.88 -11.95
CA ALA A 251 -4.28 -1.76 -11.36
C ALA A 251 -4.33 -2.52 -10.03
N ARG A 252 -5.26 -2.17 -9.14
CA ARG A 252 -5.26 -2.67 -7.76
C ARG A 252 -5.49 -4.16 -7.65
N TYR A 253 -6.45 -4.72 -8.40
CA TYR A 253 -6.77 -6.14 -8.32
C TYR A 253 -7.48 -6.64 -9.58
N SER A 254 -7.52 -7.96 -9.75
CA SER A 254 -8.22 -8.65 -10.83
C SER A 254 -9.54 -9.23 -10.33
N VAL A 255 -10.63 -9.03 -11.08
CA VAL A 255 -11.95 -9.62 -10.76
C VAL A 255 -11.94 -11.13 -10.98
N ASP A 256 -11.13 -11.60 -11.92
CA ASP A 256 -10.97 -13.01 -12.21
C ASP A 256 -9.66 -13.58 -11.64
N ARG A 257 -9.56 -14.90 -11.74
CA ARG A 257 -8.45 -15.71 -11.21
C ARG A 257 -7.22 -15.74 -12.11
N ASP A 258 -7.38 -15.39 -13.38
CA ASP A 258 -6.39 -15.45 -14.45
C ASP A 258 -5.60 -14.13 -14.62
N TRP A 259 -5.88 -13.12 -13.77
CA TRP A 259 -5.30 -11.77 -13.84
C TRP A 259 -5.70 -11.01 -15.11
N THR A 260 -6.86 -11.29 -15.70
CA THR A 260 -7.23 -10.76 -17.02
C THR A 260 -7.93 -9.41 -16.93
N VAL A 261 -9.02 -9.32 -16.16
CA VAL A 261 -9.86 -8.14 -16.04
C VAL A 261 -9.55 -7.46 -14.70
N PRO A 262 -8.91 -6.29 -14.71
CA PRO A 262 -8.69 -5.52 -13.49
C PRO A 262 -9.95 -4.77 -13.06
N HIS A 263 -10.00 -4.36 -11.79
CA HIS A 263 -10.60 -3.06 -11.47
C HIS A 263 -9.57 -1.98 -11.76
N PHE A 264 -9.88 -1.05 -12.65
CA PHE A 264 -8.87 -0.23 -13.34
C PHE A 264 -8.24 0.87 -12.47
N GLU A 265 -8.66 1.00 -11.21
CA GLU A 265 -8.03 1.90 -10.25
C GLU A 265 -6.56 1.57 -10.07
N LYS A 266 -5.71 2.59 -10.06
CA LYS A 266 -4.26 2.45 -9.84
C LYS A 266 -3.84 3.22 -8.61
N MET A 267 -3.45 2.51 -7.57
CA MET A 267 -3.08 3.11 -6.28
C MET A 267 -1.56 3.29 -6.18
N LEU A 268 -1.13 4.37 -5.53
CA LEU A 268 0.30 4.63 -5.29
C LEU A 268 0.96 3.49 -4.52
N TYR A 269 0.32 3.02 -3.45
CA TYR A 269 0.90 2.00 -2.58
C TYR A 269 1.11 0.65 -3.30
N ASP A 270 0.17 0.22 -4.14
CA ASP A 270 0.30 -1.02 -4.91
C ASP A 270 1.51 -0.93 -5.85
N ASN A 271 1.63 0.21 -6.53
CA ASN A 271 2.70 0.48 -7.48
C ASN A 271 4.06 0.63 -6.80
N ALA A 272 4.13 1.28 -5.62
CA ALA A 272 5.34 1.38 -4.83
C ALA A 272 5.83 0.00 -4.36
N LEU A 273 4.94 -0.78 -3.75
CA LEU A 273 5.26 -2.11 -3.24
C LEU A 273 5.65 -3.06 -4.38
N LEU A 274 4.90 -3.07 -5.49
CA LEU A 274 5.24 -3.92 -6.65
C LEU A 274 6.55 -3.46 -7.29
N CYS A 275 6.77 -2.16 -7.49
CA CYS A 275 8.03 -1.64 -8.02
C CYS A 275 9.23 -2.17 -7.23
N ARG A 276 9.19 -2.03 -5.89
CA ARG A 276 10.25 -2.49 -4.99
C ARG A 276 10.43 -4.01 -5.04
N VAL A 277 9.34 -4.78 -5.00
CA VAL A 277 9.40 -6.25 -5.04
C VAL A 277 9.91 -6.78 -6.39
N TYR A 278 9.54 -6.18 -7.52
CA TYR A 278 10.12 -6.55 -8.82
C TYR A 278 11.61 -6.19 -8.90
N ALA A 279 12.05 -5.09 -8.29
CA ALA A 279 13.46 -4.74 -8.19
C ALA A 279 14.22 -5.77 -7.34
N HIS A 280 13.64 -6.25 -6.23
CA HIS A 280 14.18 -7.33 -5.41
C HIS A 280 14.20 -8.68 -6.12
N LEU A 281 13.14 -9.02 -6.86
CA LEU A 281 13.11 -10.23 -7.68
C LEU A 281 14.22 -10.20 -8.74
N TRP A 282 14.45 -9.05 -9.39
CA TRP A 282 15.58 -8.89 -10.29
C TRP A 282 16.92 -9.05 -9.56
N ARG A 283 17.09 -8.44 -8.39
CA ARG A 283 18.31 -8.58 -7.58
C ARG A 283 18.62 -10.05 -7.26
N SER A 284 17.60 -10.85 -6.97
CA SER A 284 17.76 -12.28 -6.65
C SER A 284 17.95 -13.19 -7.87
N THR A 285 17.48 -12.80 -9.07
CA THR A 285 17.36 -13.74 -10.21
C THR A 285 17.99 -13.25 -11.51
N GLY A 286 18.27 -11.96 -11.65
CA GLY A 286 18.64 -11.32 -12.91
C GLY A 286 17.52 -11.23 -13.94
N SER A 287 16.26 -11.51 -13.58
CA SER A 287 15.12 -11.57 -14.52
C SER A 287 14.92 -10.28 -15.31
N ALA A 288 15.05 -10.37 -16.64
CA ALA A 288 14.81 -9.24 -17.54
C ALA A 288 13.37 -8.72 -17.48
N LEU A 289 12.40 -9.61 -17.26
CA LEU A 289 11.00 -9.24 -17.04
C LEU A 289 10.86 -8.40 -15.77
N ALA A 290 11.47 -8.85 -14.66
CA ALA A 290 11.37 -8.14 -13.39
C ALA A 290 12.02 -6.76 -13.45
N ARG A 291 13.19 -6.64 -14.10
CA ARG A 291 13.83 -5.34 -14.37
C ARG A 291 12.93 -4.40 -15.17
N ARG A 292 12.33 -4.90 -16.26
CA ARG A 292 11.43 -4.09 -17.10
C ARG A 292 10.25 -3.57 -16.27
N VAL A 293 9.58 -4.46 -15.55
CA VAL A 293 8.38 -4.12 -14.78
C VAL A 293 8.71 -3.15 -13.64
N ALA A 294 9.83 -3.32 -12.94
CA ALA A 294 10.27 -2.38 -11.91
C ALA A 294 10.48 -0.96 -12.48
N LEU A 295 11.24 -0.85 -13.58
CA LEU A 295 11.52 0.44 -14.22
C LEU A 295 10.26 1.10 -14.80
N GLU A 296 9.43 0.35 -15.53
CA GLU A 296 8.19 0.89 -16.11
C GLU A 296 7.17 1.29 -15.04
N THR A 297 7.15 0.61 -13.89
CA THR A 297 6.30 0.98 -12.73
C THR A 297 6.83 2.23 -12.03
N ALA A 298 8.15 2.36 -11.86
CA ALA A 298 8.77 3.59 -11.35
C ALA A 298 8.49 4.79 -12.28
N ASP A 299 8.68 4.60 -13.58
CA ASP A 299 8.40 5.62 -14.60
C ASP A 299 6.90 5.99 -14.63
N PHE A 300 5.99 5.03 -14.39
CA PHE A 300 4.55 5.30 -14.22
C PHE A 300 4.29 6.21 -13.00
N MET A 301 4.85 5.90 -11.83
CA MET A 301 4.67 6.73 -10.62
C MET A 301 5.16 8.16 -10.86
N VAL A 302 6.35 8.33 -11.46
CA VAL A 302 6.91 9.65 -11.77
C VAL A 302 6.11 10.40 -12.82
N ARG A 303 5.60 9.73 -13.85
CA ARG A 303 4.89 10.36 -14.97
C ARG A 303 3.45 10.74 -14.63
N GLU A 304 2.72 9.84 -13.97
CA GLU A 304 1.27 9.97 -13.80
C GLU A 304 0.89 10.50 -12.40
N LEU A 305 1.62 10.09 -11.36
CA LEU A 305 1.26 10.38 -9.97
C LEU A 305 2.04 11.53 -9.36
N ARG A 306 3.16 11.98 -9.94
CA ARG A 306 3.93 13.09 -9.36
C ARG A 306 3.10 14.38 -9.33
N THR A 307 3.05 15.02 -8.17
CA THR A 307 2.39 16.31 -7.96
C THR A 307 3.35 17.46 -8.22
N GLU A 308 2.82 18.67 -8.43
CA GLU A 308 3.64 19.87 -8.63
C GLU A 308 4.48 20.21 -7.39
N GLN A 309 4.09 19.73 -6.20
CA GLN A 309 4.79 19.94 -4.94
C GLN A 309 5.96 18.97 -4.71
N GLY A 310 6.11 17.95 -5.58
CA GLY A 310 7.24 17.02 -5.55
C GLY A 310 6.92 15.63 -4.97
N GLY A 311 5.78 15.46 -4.31
CA GLY A 311 5.28 14.16 -3.83
C GLY A 311 4.49 13.41 -4.90
N PHE A 312 3.75 12.40 -4.46
CA PHE A 312 2.93 11.54 -5.31
C PHE A 312 1.48 11.51 -4.84
N ALA A 313 0.59 11.69 -5.81
CA ALA A 313 -0.85 11.54 -5.73
C ALA A 313 -1.24 10.12 -5.32
N SER A 314 -2.38 9.98 -4.65
CA SER A 314 -2.78 8.75 -3.98
C SER A 314 -3.27 7.68 -4.97
N ALA A 315 -3.98 8.08 -6.03
CA ALA A 315 -4.57 7.16 -7.00
C ALA A 315 -4.93 7.79 -8.36
N LEU A 316 -5.15 6.91 -9.35
CA LEU A 316 -5.98 7.16 -10.53
C LEU A 316 -7.30 6.39 -10.41
N ASP A 317 -8.39 7.03 -10.82
CA ASP A 317 -9.75 6.48 -10.82
C ASP A 317 -9.88 5.26 -11.73
N ALA A 318 -10.81 4.35 -11.39
CA ALA A 318 -11.17 3.22 -12.24
C ALA A 318 -12.01 3.67 -13.45
N ASP A 319 -12.82 4.72 -13.25
CA ASP A 319 -13.78 5.22 -14.22
C ASP A 319 -13.19 6.39 -15.03
N SER A 320 -13.54 6.44 -16.32
CA SER A 320 -13.16 7.54 -17.22
C SER A 320 -14.29 7.79 -18.22
N ASP A 321 -14.39 9.02 -18.74
CA ASP A 321 -15.36 9.36 -19.78
C ASP A 321 -15.10 8.50 -21.05
N ASP A 322 -16.13 7.81 -21.54
CA ASP A 322 -16.07 6.98 -22.75
C ASP A 322 -16.08 7.78 -24.07
N GLY A 323 -16.02 9.10 -23.99
CA GLY A 323 -16.13 10.03 -25.11
C GLY A 323 -17.56 10.48 -25.40
N THR A 324 -18.55 9.97 -24.65
CA THR A 324 -19.97 10.36 -24.75
C THR A 324 -20.45 11.20 -23.57
N GLY A 325 -19.59 11.47 -22.58
CA GLY A 325 -19.96 12.12 -21.32
C GLY A 325 -20.40 11.15 -20.23
N ARG A 326 -20.31 9.83 -20.48
CA ARG A 326 -20.60 8.78 -19.49
C ARG A 326 -19.28 8.26 -18.92
N HIS A 327 -19.16 8.28 -17.60
CA HIS A 327 -18.04 7.68 -16.90
C HIS A 327 -18.28 6.17 -16.78
N VAL A 328 -17.35 5.37 -17.30
CA VAL A 328 -17.39 3.91 -17.22
C VAL A 328 -16.01 3.36 -16.88
N GLU A 329 -16.00 2.27 -16.12
CA GLU A 329 -14.79 1.56 -15.73
C GLU A 329 -14.02 1.07 -16.96
N GLY A 330 -12.72 1.35 -17.03
CA GLY A 330 -11.82 0.81 -18.05
C GLY A 330 -11.86 1.46 -19.44
N ALA A 331 -12.75 2.43 -19.71
CA ALA A 331 -12.86 3.10 -21.02
C ALA A 331 -11.53 3.66 -21.57
N TYR A 332 -10.70 4.21 -20.68
CA TYR A 332 -9.37 4.69 -21.05
C TYR A 332 -8.42 3.57 -21.51
N TYR A 333 -8.55 2.35 -20.97
CA TYR A 333 -7.53 1.31 -21.07
C TYR A 333 -7.81 0.22 -22.12
N VAL A 334 -9.09 -0.09 -22.40
CA VAL A 334 -9.48 -1.22 -23.26
C VAL A 334 -9.44 -0.88 -24.75
N TRP A 335 -9.35 -1.91 -25.59
CA TRP A 335 -9.23 -1.78 -27.04
C TRP A 335 -10.08 -2.77 -27.81
N THR A 336 -10.66 -2.33 -28.94
CA THR A 336 -11.31 -3.22 -29.91
C THR A 336 -10.42 -3.45 -31.14
N PRO A 337 -10.63 -4.52 -31.92
CA PRO A 337 -9.93 -4.74 -33.19
C PRO A 337 -10.08 -3.57 -34.19
N ALA A 338 -11.21 -2.86 -34.15
CA ALA A 338 -11.46 -1.70 -35.00
C ALA A 338 -10.56 -0.51 -34.60
N GLN A 339 -10.45 -0.21 -33.30
CA GLN A 339 -9.57 0.85 -32.79
C GLN A 339 -8.10 0.56 -33.08
N LEU A 340 -7.67 -0.71 -32.98
CA LEU A 340 -6.31 -1.09 -33.38
C LEU A 340 -6.05 -0.77 -34.86
N ARG A 341 -6.97 -1.12 -35.76
CA ARG A 341 -6.85 -0.82 -37.20
C ARG A 341 -6.82 0.66 -37.50
N GLU A 342 -7.61 1.45 -36.78
CA GLU A 342 -7.62 2.92 -36.93
C GLU A 342 -6.26 3.54 -36.58
N VAL A 343 -5.64 3.10 -35.47
CA VAL A 343 -4.37 3.68 -34.99
C VAL A 343 -3.17 3.15 -35.76
N LEU A 344 -3.16 1.85 -36.07
CA LEU A 344 -1.96 1.14 -36.53
C LEU A 344 -1.96 0.84 -38.04
N GLY A 345 -3.12 0.83 -38.68
CA GLY A 345 -3.34 0.23 -39.99
C GLY A 345 -3.39 -1.31 -39.93
N ASP A 346 -3.87 -1.95 -41.00
CA ASP A 346 -4.27 -3.37 -40.98
C ASP A 346 -3.15 -4.33 -40.53
N SER A 347 -1.93 -4.19 -41.09
CA SER A 347 -0.85 -5.14 -40.81
C SER A 347 -0.33 -5.07 -39.37
N ASP A 348 -0.19 -3.86 -38.82
CA ASP A 348 0.27 -3.68 -37.44
C ASP A 348 -0.85 -3.95 -36.44
N ALA A 349 -2.11 -3.70 -36.81
CA ALA A 349 -3.26 -4.04 -36.00
C ALA A 349 -3.43 -5.56 -35.84
N GLU A 350 -3.26 -6.34 -36.91
CA GLU A 350 -3.29 -7.81 -36.82
C GLU A 350 -2.18 -8.32 -35.90
N LEU A 351 -0.97 -7.78 -36.03
CA LEU A 351 0.14 -8.12 -35.15
C LEU A 351 -0.14 -7.72 -33.69
N ALA A 352 -0.64 -6.51 -33.46
CA ALA A 352 -0.99 -6.03 -32.13
C ALA A 352 -2.10 -6.87 -31.49
N ALA A 353 -3.13 -7.25 -32.24
CA ALA A 353 -4.21 -8.11 -31.75
C ALA A 353 -3.69 -9.47 -31.31
N GLN A 354 -2.79 -10.08 -32.09
CA GLN A 354 -2.16 -11.35 -31.73
C GLN A 354 -1.20 -11.22 -30.53
N HIS A 355 -0.45 -10.12 -30.46
CA HIS A 355 0.54 -9.87 -29.41
C HIS A 355 -0.12 -9.53 -28.07
N TYR A 356 -1.17 -8.71 -28.09
CA TYR A 356 -1.84 -8.22 -26.89
C TYR A 356 -3.12 -8.98 -26.52
N GLY A 357 -3.53 -9.97 -27.32
CA GLY A 357 -4.72 -10.78 -27.04
C GLY A 357 -6.05 -10.06 -27.29
N VAL A 358 -6.10 -9.14 -28.25
CA VAL A 358 -7.35 -8.45 -28.63
C VAL A 358 -8.16 -9.31 -29.59
N THR A 359 -9.43 -9.56 -29.28
CA THR A 359 -10.34 -10.43 -30.05
C THR A 359 -11.64 -9.71 -30.40
N GLU A 360 -12.40 -10.25 -31.36
CA GLU A 360 -13.74 -9.73 -31.71
C GLU A 360 -14.79 -9.99 -30.62
N GLU A 361 -14.61 -11.05 -29.81
CA GLU A 361 -15.49 -11.34 -28.66
C GLU A 361 -15.23 -10.38 -27.48
N GLY A 362 -14.00 -9.86 -27.38
CA GLY A 362 -13.55 -9.09 -26.23
C GLY A 362 -13.19 -9.99 -25.03
N THR A 363 -12.42 -9.42 -24.11
CA THR A 363 -12.25 -9.96 -22.75
C THR A 363 -12.94 -9.09 -21.70
N PHE A 364 -13.54 -7.98 -22.16
CA PHE A 364 -14.25 -6.97 -21.39
C PHE A 364 -15.53 -6.57 -22.12
N GLU A 365 -16.29 -5.65 -21.52
CA GLU A 365 -17.59 -5.21 -22.01
C GLU A 365 -17.56 -4.67 -23.46
N GLU A 366 -18.71 -4.75 -24.12
CA GLU A 366 -18.94 -4.21 -25.47
C GLU A 366 -17.95 -4.69 -26.56
N GLY A 367 -17.38 -5.89 -26.39
CA GLY A 367 -16.43 -6.49 -27.34
C GLY A 367 -15.01 -5.90 -27.26
N ALA A 368 -14.71 -5.14 -26.20
CA ALA A 368 -13.37 -4.64 -25.94
C ALA A 368 -12.50 -5.69 -25.24
N SER A 369 -11.18 -5.59 -25.41
CA SER A 369 -10.20 -6.43 -24.73
C SER A 369 -9.31 -5.61 -23.82
N VAL A 370 -9.06 -6.15 -22.63
CA VAL A 370 -7.92 -5.75 -21.80
C VAL A 370 -6.65 -6.30 -22.46
N LEU A 371 -5.60 -5.47 -22.57
CA LEU A 371 -4.34 -5.89 -23.17
C LEU A 371 -3.59 -6.83 -22.23
N LEU A 372 -3.18 -7.97 -22.76
CA LEU A 372 -2.42 -9.01 -22.05
C LEU A 372 -1.10 -9.28 -22.78
N LEU A 373 -0.20 -10.08 -22.21
CA LEU A 373 0.95 -10.66 -22.92
C LEU A 373 0.88 -12.20 -22.87
N PRO A 374 -0.02 -12.81 -23.68
CA PRO A 374 -0.22 -14.27 -23.67
C PRO A 374 1.09 -15.02 -23.95
N GLN A 375 1.35 -16.06 -23.17
CA GLN A 375 2.45 -16.99 -23.43
C GLN A 375 2.13 -17.78 -24.71
N ARG A 376 2.67 -17.36 -25.85
CA ARG A 376 2.56 -18.06 -27.13
C ARG A 376 3.93 -18.53 -27.58
N GLU A 377 4.11 -19.85 -27.64
CA GLU A 377 5.31 -20.46 -28.19
C GLU A 377 5.38 -20.24 -29.71
N GLY A 378 6.58 -19.96 -30.24
CA GLY A 378 6.83 -19.95 -31.69
C GLY A 378 6.55 -18.64 -32.44
N VAL A 379 6.06 -17.59 -31.78
CA VAL A 379 5.90 -16.26 -32.41
C VAL A 379 7.16 -15.44 -32.18
N VAL A 380 8.08 -15.44 -33.14
CA VAL A 380 9.21 -14.50 -33.14
C VAL A 380 8.67 -13.15 -33.60
N VAL A 381 8.56 -12.21 -32.68
CA VAL A 381 8.13 -10.85 -32.99
C VAL A 381 9.34 -9.93 -33.07
N ASP A 382 9.36 -9.08 -34.10
CA ASP A 382 10.33 -8.00 -34.20
C ASP A 382 10.13 -7.01 -33.03
N ALA A 383 11.10 -6.98 -32.12
CA ALA A 383 11.06 -6.13 -30.93
C ALA A 383 10.96 -4.63 -31.26
N GLN A 384 11.60 -4.17 -32.35
CA GLN A 384 11.53 -2.77 -32.76
C GLN A 384 10.13 -2.43 -33.28
N ARG A 385 9.52 -3.36 -34.01
CA ARG A 385 8.16 -3.21 -34.51
C ARG A 385 7.14 -3.20 -33.36
N ILE A 386 7.28 -4.09 -32.38
CA ILE A 386 6.41 -4.10 -31.18
C ILE A 386 6.56 -2.83 -30.36
N ASP A 387 7.77 -2.33 -30.13
CA ASP A 387 7.94 -1.06 -29.41
C ASP A 387 7.29 0.11 -30.16
N SER A 388 7.42 0.16 -31.49
CA SER A 388 6.72 1.15 -32.33
C SER A 388 5.20 1.05 -32.22
N ILE A 389 4.64 -0.16 -32.19
CA ILE A 389 3.21 -0.41 -31.97
C ILE A 389 2.80 0.09 -30.58
N ARG A 390 3.51 -0.34 -29.52
CA ARG A 390 3.25 0.05 -28.14
C ARG A 390 3.22 1.58 -28.00
N ARG A 391 4.22 2.27 -28.55
CA ARG A 391 4.31 3.74 -28.50
C ARG A 391 3.13 4.42 -29.20
N ARG A 392 2.75 3.98 -30.40
CA ARG A 392 1.59 4.56 -31.12
C ARG A 392 0.27 4.30 -30.40
N LEU A 393 0.09 3.11 -29.82
CA LEU A 393 -1.09 2.82 -29.01
C LEU A 393 -1.12 3.67 -27.74
N PHE A 394 0.02 3.83 -27.06
CA PHE A 394 0.13 4.68 -25.88
C PHE A 394 -0.15 6.15 -26.21
N GLU A 395 0.38 6.67 -27.32
CA GLU A 395 0.11 8.03 -27.81
C GLU A 395 -1.39 8.23 -28.12
N ALA A 396 -2.00 7.29 -28.86
CA ALA A 396 -3.42 7.33 -29.15
C ALA A 396 -4.29 7.23 -27.89
N ARG A 397 -3.89 6.41 -26.89
CA ARG A 397 -4.57 6.33 -25.60
C ARG A 397 -4.49 7.64 -24.82
N SER A 398 -3.34 8.30 -24.83
CA SER A 398 -3.09 9.54 -24.09
C SER A 398 -3.95 10.71 -24.59
N ALA A 399 -4.55 10.60 -25.78
CA ALA A 399 -5.50 11.56 -26.32
C ALA A 399 -6.96 11.29 -25.91
N ARG A 400 -7.26 10.15 -25.25
CA ARG A 400 -8.59 9.84 -24.69
C ARG A 400 -8.81 10.63 -23.39
N PRO A 401 -10.08 10.83 -22.96
CA PRO A 401 -10.35 11.33 -21.62
C PRO A 401 -9.66 10.45 -20.56
N ALA A 402 -8.73 11.03 -19.81
CA ALA A 402 -7.97 10.31 -18.80
C ALA A 402 -8.82 10.05 -17.55
N PRO A 403 -8.53 8.99 -16.78
CA PRO A 403 -9.13 8.79 -15.46
C PRO A 403 -8.82 9.97 -14.54
N GLY A 404 -9.74 10.24 -13.60
CA GLY A 404 -9.51 11.24 -12.57
C GLY A 404 -8.28 10.91 -11.72
N ARG A 405 -7.56 11.92 -11.24
CA ARG A 405 -6.43 11.74 -10.32
C ARG A 405 -6.82 12.25 -8.93
N ASP A 406 -6.65 11.42 -7.91
CA ASP A 406 -6.73 11.89 -6.52
C ASP A 406 -5.37 12.48 -6.14
N ASP A 407 -5.26 13.81 -6.29
CA ASP A 407 -4.04 14.59 -6.03
C ASP A 407 -3.60 14.62 -4.54
N LYS A 408 -4.32 13.94 -3.65
CA LYS A 408 -3.97 13.86 -2.24
C LYS A 408 -2.63 13.12 -2.07
N VAL A 409 -1.71 13.74 -1.34
CA VAL A 409 -0.45 13.12 -0.91
C VAL A 409 -0.70 12.48 0.44
N VAL A 410 -0.65 11.15 0.51
CA VAL A 410 -0.73 10.38 1.78
C VAL A 410 0.69 10.06 2.25
N ALA A 411 1.02 10.40 3.50
CA ALA A 411 2.36 10.28 4.05
C ALA A 411 2.90 8.84 3.98
N ALA A 412 2.17 7.85 4.51
CA ALA A 412 2.56 6.43 4.44
C ALA A 412 2.92 5.98 3.01
N TRP A 413 2.04 6.29 2.05
CA TRP A 413 2.19 5.80 0.67
C TRP A 413 3.34 6.47 -0.06
N ASN A 414 3.62 7.74 0.28
CA ASN A 414 4.81 8.42 -0.20
C ASN A 414 6.08 7.87 0.45
N GLY A 415 6.04 7.44 1.72
CA GLY A 415 7.12 6.68 2.37
C GLY A 415 7.49 5.40 1.60
N LEU A 416 6.47 4.60 1.24
CA LEU A 416 6.66 3.42 0.39
C LEU A 416 7.22 3.77 -0.99
N ALA A 417 6.74 4.84 -1.62
CA ALA A 417 7.23 5.30 -2.92
C ALA A 417 8.69 5.78 -2.86
N ILE A 418 9.08 6.49 -1.81
CA ILE A 418 10.46 6.92 -1.55
C ILE A 418 11.38 5.71 -1.49
N ALA A 419 11.03 4.69 -0.70
CA ALA A 419 11.82 3.46 -0.60
C ALA A 419 11.96 2.77 -1.97
N ALA A 420 10.84 2.60 -2.69
CA ALA A 420 10.81 1.95 -3.99
C ALA A 420 11.66 2.69 -5.04
N LEU A 421 11.54 4.01 -5.12
CA LEU A 421 12.25 4.84 -6.10
C LEU A 421 13.74 4.98 -5.77
N ALA A 422 14.11 5.13 -4.50
CA ALA A 422 15.50 5.19 -4.07
C ALA A 422 16.25 3.90 -4.45
N GLU A 423 15.69 2.74 -4.08
CA GLU A 423 16.31 1.45 -4.38
C GLU A 423 16.32 1.15 -5.88
N THR A 424 15.19 1.33 -6.57
CA THR A 424 15.09 1.10 -8.02
C THR A 424 16.06 2.02 -8.79
N GLY A 425 16.16 3.28 -8.37
CA GLY A 425 17.12 4.25 -8.91
C GLY A 425 18.56 3.78 -8.74
N ALA A 426 18.92 3.34 -7.53
CA ALA A 426 20.27 2.86 -7.23
C ALA A 426 20.63 1.55 -7.94
N TYR A 427 19.72 0.57 -7.99
CA TYR A 427 19.97 -0.75 -8.57
C TYR A 427 20.17 -0.71 -10.10
N PHE A 428 19.45 0.21 -10.76
CA PHE A 428 19.43 0.32 -12.22
C PHE A 428 20.16 1.53 -12.78
N ASP A 429 20.94 2.24 -11.94
CA ASP A 429 21.73 3.42 -12.33
C ASP A 429 20.86 4.53 -12.96
N ARG A 430 19.71 4.82 -12.31
CA ARG A 430 18.70 5.82 -12.68
C ARG A 430 18.66 6.95 -11.63
N PRO A 431 19.57 7.93 -11.68
CA PRO A 431 19.65 9.00 -10.68
C PRO A 431 18.38 9.86 -10.62
N ASP A 432 17.65 9.99 -11.72
CA ASP A 432 16.39 10.74 -11.79
C ASP A 432 15.29 10.15 -10.88
N LEU A 433 15.32 8.83 -10.63
CA LEU A 433 14.41 8.18 -9.68
C LEU A 433 14.81 8.47 -8.24
N VAL A 434 16.12 8.51 -7.95
CA VAL A 434 16.63 8.90 -6.62
C VAL A 434 16.29 10.38 -6.34
N GLU A 435 16.46 11.27 -7.33
CA GLU A 435 16.07 12.67 -7.22
C GLU A 435 14.55 12.85 -6.97
N ALA A 436 13.72 12.02 -7.60
CA ALA A 436 12.28 12.01 -7.32
C ALA A 436 11.96 11.54 -5.89
N ALA A 437 12.70 10.54 -5.37
CA ALA A 437 12.57 10.08 -4.00
C ALA A 437 12.98 11.17 -2.99
N VAL A 438 14.10 11.87 -3.24
CA VAL A 438 14.55 13.01 -2.41
C VAL A 438 13.50 14.12 -2.40
N ALA A 439 12.96 14.50 -3.57
CA ALA A 439 11.94 15.56 -3.65
C ALA A 439 10.66 15.22 -2.87
N ALA A 440 10.23 13.95 -2.89
CA ALA A 440 9.09 13.50 -2.10
C ALA A 440 9.41 13.48 -0.59
N ALA A 441 10.61 13.05 -0.20
CA ALA A 441 11.05 13.07 1.19
C ALA A 441 11.13 14.50 1.75
N ASP A 442 11.69 15.43 0.97
CA ASP A 442 11.73 16.87 1.27
C ASP A 442 10.32 17.44 1.46
N LEU A 443 9.35 17.04 0.63
CA LEU A 443 7.96 17.48 0.79
C LEU A 443 7.37 17.00 2.12
N LEU A 444 7.57 15.73 2.47
CA LEU A 444 7.05 15.18 3.73
C LEU A 444 7.66 15.91 4.93
N VAL A 445 8.97 16.12 4.95
CA VAL A 445 9.65 16.88 6.02
C VAL A 445 9.13 18.32 6.10
N ARG A 446 8.98 19.00 4.96
CA ARG A 446 8.60 20.42 4.94
C ARG A 446 7.12 20.69 5.21
N LEU A 447 6.23 19.79 4.81
CA LEU A 447 4.78 20.04 4.79
C LEU A 447 4.01 19.13 5.75
N HIS A 448 4.45 17.89 5.97
CA HIS A 448 3.74 16.93 6.82
C HIS A 448 4.30 16.84 8.22
N LEU A 449 5.60 17.11 8.42
CA LEU A 449 6.26 17.01 9.72
C LEU A 449 6.27 18.35 10.46
N ASP A 450 5.81 18.37 11.71
CA ASP A 450 5.92 19.53 12.59
C ASP A 450 7.17 19.50 13.49
N ASP A 451 7.40 20.59 14.24
CA ASP A 451 8.55 20.73 15.16
C ASP A 451 8.53 19.72 16.32
N ALA A 452 7.40 19.04 16.57
CA ALA A 452 7.24 18.00 17.58
C ALA A 452 7.32 16.58 16.99
N ALA A 453 7.81 16.47 15.75
CA ALA A 453 7.89 15.25 14.97
C ALA A 453 6.53 14.55 14.77
N ARG A 454 5.43 15.31 14.73
CA ARG A 454 4.11 14.79 14.36
C ARG A 454 3.91 14.89 12.87
N LEU A 455 3.43 13.81 12.28
CA LEU A 455 2.99 13.78 10.90
C LEU A 455 1.52 14.21 10.78
N THR A 456 1.23 15.04 9.80
CA THR A 456 -0.10 15.13 9.18
C THR A 456 -0.23 14.01 8.15
N ARG A 457 -1.37 13.31 8.14
CA ARG A 457 -1.57 12.16 7.24
C ARG A 457 -1.58 12.56 5.78
N THR A 458 -2.33 13.61 5.44
CA THR A 458 -2.59 14.00 4.05
C THR A 458 -2.20 15.44 3.78
N SER A 459 -1.89 15.75 2.52
CA SER A 459 -1.83 17.11 2.00
C SER A 459 -2.38 17.17 0.58
N LYS A 460 -2.83 18.36 0.15
CA LYS A 460 -3.29 18.60 -1.21
C LYS A 460 -3.02 20.05 -1.59
N ASP A 461 -2.57 20.29 -2.83
CA ASP A 461 -2.29 21.63 -3.37
C ASP A 461 -1.34 22.46 -2.47
N GLY A 462 -0.34 21.80 -1.86
CA GLY A 462 0.63 22.43 -0.96
C GLY A 462 0.09 22.80 0.43
N ARG A 463 -1.05 22.25 0.83
CA ARG A 463 -1.65 22.45 2.15
C ARG A 463 -1.78 21.13 2.90
N ALA A 464 -1.23 21.08 4.10
CA ALA A 464 -1.45 19.97 5.04
C ALA A 464 -2.93 19.87 5.41
N GLY A 465 -3.45 18.64 5.48
CA GLY A 465 -4.80 18.33 5.93
C GLY A 465 -4.98 18.47 7.43
N ALA A 466 -6.20 18.23 7.92
CA ALA A 466 -6.53 18.37 9.34
C ALA A 466 -6.21 17.11 10.17
N ASN A 467 -6.03 15.96 9.53
CA ASN A 467 -5.95 14.67 10.20
C ASN A 467 -4.51 14.33 10.59
N ALA A 468 -4.31 13.96 11.86
CA ALA A 468 -3.03 13.47 12.35
C ALA A 468 -2.67 12.13 11.69
N GLY A 469 -1.37 11.89 11.52
CA GLY A 469 -0.84 10.62 11.04
C GLY A 469 -1.16 9.48 12.01
N VAL A 470 -1.38 8.31 11.44
CA VAL A 470 -1.53 7.03 12.14
C VAL A 470 -0.22 6.25 12.09
N LEU A 471 -0.10 5.14 12.82
CA LEU A 471 1.13 4.35 12.95
C LEU A 471 1.77 4.01 11.59
N GLU A 472 0.94 3.65 10.61
CA GLU A 472 1.33 3.42 9.20
C GLU A 472 2.16 4.59 8.64
N ASP A 473 1.72 5.83 8.85
CA ASP A 473 2.40 7.04 8.33
C ASP A 473 3.80 7.20 8.91
N TYR A 474 3.97 6.96 10.21
CA TYR A 474 5.29 7.08 10.84
C TYR A 474 6.22 5.96 10.39
N ALA A 475 5.70 4.74 10.32
CA ALA A 475 6.49 3.56 10.01
C ALA A 475 6.96 3.53 8.56
N ASP A 476 6.07 3.76 7.60
CA ASP A 476 6.41 3.69 6.17
C ASP A 476 7.27 4.89 5.74
N VAL A 477 7.07 6.08 6.34
CA VAL A 477 7.95 7.24 6.08
C VAL A 477 9.33 7.00 6.66
N ALA A 478 9.44 6.44 7.88
CA ALA A 478 10.73 6.07 8.45
C ALA A 478 11.46 5.03 7.59
N GLU A 479 10.78 3.99 7.11
CA GLU A 479 11.35 3.02 6.16
C GLU A 479 11.82 3.69 4.85
N GLY A 480 11.03 4.61 4.30
CA GLY A 480 11.41 5.42 3.14
C GLY A 480 12.70 6.21 3.38
N PHE A 481 12.81 6.89 4.52
CA PHE A 481 13.99 7.65 4.89
C PHE A 481 15.21 6.76 5.15
N LEU A 482 15.04 5.59 5.76
CA LEU A 482 16.12 4.61 5.96
C LEU A 482 16.69 4.08 4.64
N ALA A 483 15.81 3.80 3.67
CA ALA A 483 16.21 3.39 2.33
C ALA A 483 16.93 4.54 1.60
N LEU A 484 16.40 5.76 1.71
CA LEU A 484 17.00 6.95 1.10
C LEU A 484 18.38 7.27 1.70
N ALA A 485 18.53 7.16 3.03
CA ALA A 485 19.81 7.30 3.72
C ALA A 485 20.84 6.28 3.21
N SER A 486 20.42 5.01 3.04
CA SER A 486 21.30 3.95 2.54
C SER A 486 21.75 4.18 1.09
N VAL A 487 20.90 4.81 0.27
CA VAL A 487 21.17 5.11 -1.14
C VAL A 487 22.00 6.38 -1.32
N THR A 488 21.72 7.43 -0.53
CA THR A 488 22.35 8.75 -0.70
C THR A 488 23.62 8.91 0.12
N GLY A 489 23.72 8.22 1.26
CA GLY A 489 24.75 8.49 2.26
C GLY A 489 24.54 9.78 3.03
N GLU A 490 23.32 10.35 3.02
CA GLU A 490 22.96 11.54 3.78
C GLU A 490 22.31 11.15 5.11
N GLY A 491 22.98 11.46 6.23
CA GLY A 491 22.57 11.09 7.59
C GLY A 491 21.34 11.85 8.08
N VAL A 492 20.99 12.97 7.46
CA VAL A 492 19.78 13.74 7.77
C VAL A 492 18.51 12.87 7.65
N TRP A 493 18.46 11.97 6.67
CA TRP A 493 17.33 11.05 6.50
C TRP A 493 17.26 10.02 7.63
N LEU A 494 18.43 9.54 8.09
CA LEU A 494 18.51 8.66 9.26
C LEU A 494 18.04 9.38 10.53
N GLU A 495 18.40 10.64 10.72
CA GLU A 495 17.96 11.46 11.85
C GLU A 495 16.44 11.64 11.85
N PHE A 496 15.83 12.01 10.72
CA PHE A 496 14.38 12.11 10.60
C PHE A 496 13.67 10.78 10.85
N ALA A 497 14.20 9.66 10.35
CA ALA A 497 13.66 8.34 10.66
C ALA A 497 13.69 8.07 12.17
N GLY A 498 14.77 8.45 12.85
CA GLY A 498 14.91 8.35 14.31
C GLY A 498 13.82 9.13 15.05
N PHE A 499 13.57 10.39 14.67
CA PHE A 499 12.52 11.20 15.29
C PHE A 499 11.12 10.57 15.15
N LEU A 500 10.80 10.03 13.97
CA LEU A 500 9.53 9.35 13.74
C LEU A 500 9.40 8.09 14.58
N LEU A 501 10.46 7.28 14.67
CA LEU A 501 10.44 6.04 15.43
C LEU A 501 10.43 6.27 16.94
N ASP A 502 11.10 7.31 17.43
CA ASP A 502 10.97 7.75 18.83
C ASP A 502 9.54 8.19 19.13
N HIS A 503 8.86 8.83 18.18
CA HIS A 503 7.44 9.17 18.30
C HIS A 503 6.55 7.91 18.35
N VAL A 504 6.86 6.87 17.54
CA VAL A 504 6.19 5.56 17.61
C VAL A 504 6.32 4.94 19.00
N LEU A 505 7.53 4.90 19.55
CA LEU A 505 7.77 4.37 20.89
C LEU A 505 7.02 5.16 21.98
N ALA A 506 6.98 6.49 21.86
CA ALA A 506 6.36 7.34 22.86
C ALA A 506 4.83 7.38 22.79
N ARG A 507 4.23 7.30 21.60
CA ARG A 507 2.80 7.61 21.39
C ARG A 507 1.98 6.44 20.88
N PHE A 508 2.58 5.50 20.18
CA PHE A 508 1.86 4.37 19.56
C PHE A 508 2.08 3.05 20.29
N THR A 509 3.03 3.00 21.23
CA THR A 509 3.34 1.81 22.01
C THR A 509 2.74 1.93 23.41
N ASP A 510 2.13 0.84 23.89
CA ASP A 510 1.74 0.72 25.29
C ASP A 510 2.95 0.37 26.16
N GLU A 511 3.17 1.14 27.23
CA GLU A 511 4.38 1.05 28.06
C GLU A 511 4.50 -0.29 28.81
N GLU A 512 3.36 -0.91 29.17
CA GLU A 512 3.34 -2.13 29.98
C GLU A 512 3.43 -3.40 29.12
N SER A 513 2.61 -3.48 28.06
CA SER A 513 2.52 -4.64 27.19
C SER A 513 3.49 -4.59 26.01
N GLY A 514 3.97 -3.41 25.62
CA GLY A 514 4.72 -3.20 24.38
C GLY A 514 3.90 -3.34 23.11
N ALA A 515 2.56 -3.43 23.23
CA ALA A 515 1.67 -3.54 22.09
C ALA A 515 1.60 -2.22 21.32
N LEU A 516 1.54 -2.30 19.99
CA LEU A 516 1.38 -1.14 19.11
C LEU A 516 -0.10 -0.86 18.89
N TYR A 517 -0.46 0.37 18.56
CA TYR A 517 -1.81 0.77 18.20
C TYR A 517 -1.78 1.63 16.95
N ASP A 518 -2.86 1.65 16.18
CA ASP A 518 -2.87 2.38 14.91
C ASP A 518 -2.97 3.90 15.11
N THR A 519 -3.57 4.37 16.21
CA THR A 519 -3.65 5.80 16.53
C THR A 519 -2.75 6.17 17.70
N ALA A 520 -2.32 7.44 17.79
CA ALA A 520 -1.55 7.94 18.92
C ALA A 520 -2.36 7.91 20.24
N ALA A 521 -1.68 7.81 21.38
CA ALA A 521 -2.32 7.74 22.70
C ALA A 521 -3.14 9.00 23.07
N ASP A 522 -2.88 10.13 22.41
CA ASP A 522 -3.60 11.39 22.55
C ASP A 522 -4.51 11.72 21.34
N ALA A 523 -4.76 10.75 20.46
CA ALA A 523 -5.71 10.89 19.37
C ALA A 523 -7.17 10.99 19.86
N GLU A 524 -8.07 11.35 18.95
CA GLU A 524 -9.53 11.31 19.17
C GLU A 524 -9.94 9.93 19.72
N ARG A 525 -10.77 9.93 20.76
CA ARG A 525 -11.27 8.69 21.35
C ARG A 525 -12.47 8.18 20.57
N LEU A 526 -12.24 7.14 19.77
CA LEU A 526 -13.29 6.32 19.19
C LEU A 526 -13.81 5.29 20.22
N ILE A 527 -14.72 4.40 19.79
CA ILE A 527 -15.28 3.31 20.63
C ILE A 527 -14.17 2.46 21.27
N ARG A 528 -13.10 2.22 20.51
CA ARG A 528 -11.85 1.61 20.98
C ARG A 528 -10.68 2.21 20.21
N ARG A 529 -9.48 2.06 20.76
CA ARG A 529 -8.25 2.36 20.02
C ARG A 529 -8.00 1.21 19.02
N PRO A 530 -7.94 1.49 17.70
CA PRO A 530 -7.70 0.45 16.69
C PRO A 530 -6.29 -0.13 16.83
N GLN A 531 -6.20 -1.42 16.51
CA GLN A 531 -5.00 -2.23 16.68
C GLN A 531 -5.09 -3.44 15.73
N ASP A 532 -4.89 -3.20 14.44
CA ASP A 532 -4.89 -4.26 13.42
C ASP A 532 -3.46 -4.59 12.96
N PRO A 533 -2.90 -5.75 13.33
CA PRO A 533 -1.57 -6.16 12.89
C PRO A 533 -1.59 -6.88 11.53
N THR A 534 -2.74 -6.99 10.87
CA THR A 534 -2.87 -7.73 9.63
C THR A 534 -2.56 -6.85 8.42
N ASP A 535 -1.64 -7.33 7.59
CA ASP A 535 -1.34 -6.71 6.30
C ASP A 535 -2.52 -6.87 5.35
N ASN A 536 -2.78 -5.86 4.55
CA ASN A 536 -3.83 -5.87 3.53
C ASN A 536 -3.25 -5.41 2.19
N ALA A 537 -3.78 -4.34 1.60
CA ALA A 537 -3.21 -3.72 0.40
C ALA A 537 -1.83 -3.07 0.67
N VAL A 538 -1.56 -2.79 1.95
CA VAL A 538 -0.31 -2.23 2.49
C VAL A 538 0.12 -3.04 3.72
N PRO A 539 1.40 -2.96 4.13
CA PRO A 539 1.80 -3.39 5.47
C PRO A 539 0.91 -2.72 6.54
N SER A 540 0.49 -3.46 7.56
CA SER A 540 -0.15 -2.83 8.71
C SER A 540 0.83 -1.87 9.39
N GLY A 541 0.32 -0.84 10.06
CA GLY A 541 1.19 0.05 10.86
C GLY A 541 2.06 -0.74 11.84
N TRP A 542 1.53 -1.85 12.36
CA TRP A 542 2.26 -2.75 13.25
C TRP A 542 3.47 -3.41 12.58
N THR A 543 3.28 -4.09 11.45
CA THR A 543 4.37 -4.81 10.77
C THR A 543 5.34 -3.83 10.11
N ALA A 544 4.85 -2.70 9.60
CA ALA A 544 5.67 -1.60 9.10
C ALA A 544 6.61 -1.07 10.18
N ALA A 545 6.06 -0.77 11.37
CA ALA A 545 6.84 -0.26 12.50
C ALA A 545 7.89 -1.28 12.94
N ALA A 546 7.55 -2.57 13.00
CA ALA A 546 8.51 -3.62 13.31
C ALA A 546 9.70 -3.63 12.34
N GLY A 547 9.44 -3.46 11.03
CA GLY A 547 10.47 -3.36 10.00
C GLY A 547 11.37 -2.14 10.16
N ALA A 548 10.77 -0.95 10.25
CA ALA A 548 11.50 0.31 10.37
C ALA A 548 12.33 0.38 11.67
N LEU A 549 11.77 -0.10 12.79
CA LEU A 549 12.50 -0.21 14.07
C LEU A 549 13.70 -1.14 13.97
N LEU A 550 13.56 -2.30 13.31
CA LEU A 550 14.64 -3.26 13.11
C LEU A 550 15.74 -2.68 12.22
N GLY A 551 15.36 -2.04 11.10
CA GLY A 551 16.29 -1.40 10.17
C GLY A 551 17.05 -0.24 10.81
N TYR A 552 16.35 0.65 11.52
CA TYR A 552 16.98 1.76 12.25
C TYR A 552 17.93 1.26 13.34
N ALA A 553 17.54 0.24 14.11
CA ALA A 553 18.41 -0.34 15.12
C ALA A 553 19.66 -0.99 14.50
N ALA A 554 19.55 -1.62 13.33
CA ALA A 554 20.71 -2.14 12.61
C ALA A 554 21.64 -1.02 12.10
N GLN A 555 21.10 0.13 11.67
CA GLN A 555 21.91 1.27 11.21
C GLN A 555 22.58 2.07 12.33
N THR A 556 22.03 2.01 13.56
CA THR A 556 22.45 2.89 14.65
C THR A 556 23.03 2.15 15.85
N GLY A 557 22.69 0.89 16.04
CA GLY A 557 23.01 0.10 17.24
C GLY A 557 22.16 0.46 18.46
N VAL A 558 21.06 1.21 18.31
CA VAL A 558 20.23 1.66 19.44
C VAL A 558 19.32 0.54 19.94
N GLU A 559 19.60 0.07 21.16
CA GLU A 559 18.95 -1.10 21.76
C GLU A 559 17.43 -0.93 22.01
N PRO A 560 16.90 0.22 22.49
CA PRO A 560 15.45 0.41 22.64
C PRO A 560 14.63 0.12 21.39
N HIS A 561 15.09 0.56 20.21
CA HIS A 561 14.41 0.32 18.93
C HIS A 561 14.47 -1.16 18.55
N ARG A 562 15.61 -1.84 18.77
CA ARG A 562 15.73 -3.28 18.54
C ARG A 562 14.76 -4.07 19.42
N ALA A 563 14.74 -3.79 20.71
CA ALA A 563 13.86 -4.47 21.66
C ALA A 563 12.38 -4.22 21.32
N ALA A 564 12.04 -3.04 20.81
CA ALA A 564 10.69 -2.74 20.35
C ALA A 564 10.32 -3.52 19.06
N ALA A 565 11.24 -3.63 18.10
CA ALA A 565 11.03 -4.45 16.90
C ALA A 565 10.79 -5.93 17.25
N GLU A 566 11.62 -6.49 18.16
CA GLU A 566 11.50 -7.87 18.61
C GLU A 566 10.16 -8.14 19.33
N ARG A 567 9.69 -7.19 20.16
CA ARG A 567 8.35 -7.26 20.78
C ARG A 567 7.23 -7.17 19.75
N ALA A 568 7.32 -6.24 18.80
CA ALA A 568 6.32 -6.07 17.75
C ALA A 568 6.19 -7.34 16.90
N LEU A 569 7.29 -8.05 16.62
CA LEU A 569 7.30 -9.29 15.84
C LEU A 569 6.68 -10.50 16.56
N ALA A 570 6.37 -10.41 17.86
CA ALA A 570 5.70 -11.49 18.59
C ALA A 570 4.35 -11.88 17.93
N VAL A 571 3.68 -10.93 17.28
CA VAL A 571 2.43 -11.18 16.54
C VAL A 571 2.57 -12.19 15.40
N VAL A 572 3.77 -12.28 14.81
CA VAL A 572 4.08 -13.26 13.74
C VAL A 572 3.95 -14.69 14.24
N LYS A 573 4.21 -14.97 15.52
CA LYS A 573 4.03 -16.31 16.09
C LYS A 573 2.58 -16.76 16.09
N ALA A 574 1.68 -15.83 16.39
CA ALA A 574 0.24 -16.10 16.38
C ALA A 574 -0.30 -16.21 14.94
N LEU A 575 0.06 -15.25 14.09
CA LEU A 575 -0.61 -15.06 12.81
C LEU A 575 0.08 -15.78 11.66
N GLY A 576 1.40 -15.94 11.68
CA GLY A 576 2.18 -16.59 10.61
C GLY A 576 1.64 -17.99 10.25
N PRO A 577 1.47 -18.91 11.22
CA PRO A 577 0.92 -20.24 10.94
C PRO A 577 -0.57 -20.27 10.53
N ARG A 578 -1.33 -19.19 10.80
CA ARG A 578 -2.79 -19.18 10.67
C ARG A 578 -3.28 -18.44 9.43
N VAL A 579 -2.67 -17.29 9.16
CA VAL A 579 -3.09 -16.33 8.13
C VAL A 579 -1.86 -15.72 7.43
N PRO A 580 -0.92 -16.54 6.90
CA PRO A 580 0.37 -16.05 6.38
C PRO A 580 0.23 -15.01 5.26
N ARG A 581 -0.88 -15.03 4.51
CA ARG A 581 -1.16 -14.02 3.47
C ARG A 581 -1.40 -12.61 4.02
N PHE A 582 -1.91 -12.51 5.24
CA PHE A 582 -2.26 -11.26 5.92
C PHE A 582 -1.21 -10.84 6.95
N ILE A 583 0.01 -11.39 6.85
CA ILE A 583 1.16 -10.97 7.66
C ILE A 583 2.47 -11.13 6.88
N GLY A 584 2.40 -10.94 5.56
CA GLY A 584 3.53 -11.12 4.65
C GLY A 584 4.72 -10.22 5.01
N TRP A 585 4.47 -8.96 5.37
CA TRP A 585 5.54 -8.03 5.74
C TRP A 585 6.11 -8.40 7.11
N GLY A 586 5.26 -8.75 8.08
CA GLY A 586 5.72 -9.27 9.36
C GLY A 586 6.61 -10.51 9.21
N LEU A 587 6.25 -11.45 8.32
CA LEU A 587 7.08 -12.60 7.98
C LEU A 587 8.39 -12.20 7.31
N ALA A 588 8.38 -11.23 6.38
CA ALA A 588 9.59 -10.71 5.74
C ALA A 588 10.55 -10.02 6.72
N VAL A 589 10.03 -9.32 7.73
CA VAL A 589 10.83 -8.71 8.81
C VAL A 589 11.31 -9.79 9.78
N ALA A 590 10.52 -10.83 10.06
CA ALA A 590 10.97 -11.97 10.86
C ALA A 590 12.12 -12.74 10.19
N GLU A 591 12.11 -12.90 8.86
CA GLU A 591 13.26 -13.43 8.11
C GLU A 591 14.52 -12.58 8.34
N ALA A 592 14.40 -11.26 8.30
CA ALA A 592 15.52 -10.34 8.60
C ALA A 592 16.02 -10.49 10.04
N LEU A 593 15.11 -10.59 11.01
CA LEU A 593 15.48 -10.76 12.42
C LEU A 593 16.25 -12.08 12.65
N LEU A 594 15.73 -13.20 12.12
CA LEU A 594 16.38 -14.51 12.25
C LEU A 594 17.73 -14.55 11.55
N ASP A 595 17.82 -13.89 10.40
CA ASP A 595 19.08 -13.78 9.71
C ASP A 595 20.06 -12.83 10.40
N GLY A 596 19.62 -11.96 11.31
CA GLY A 596 20.47 -10.92 11.86
C GLY A 596 20.91 -9.93 10.77
N PRO A 597 20.27 -8.75 10.68
CA PRO A 597 20.58 -7.74 9.66
C PRO A 597 22.08 -7.57 9.45
N ARG A 598 22.54 -7.64 8.20
CA ARG A 598 23.93 -7.30 7.87
C ARG A 598 24.08 -5.79 8.03
N GLU A 599 24.98 -5.39 8.91
CA GLU A 599 25.36 -4.01 9.17
C GLU A 599 26.53 -3.68 8.24
N VAL A 600 26.25 -3.11 7.06
CA VAL A 600 27.28 -2.86 6.04
C VAL A 600 27.74 -1.41 6.08
N ALA A 601 29.03 -1.16 6.32
CA ALA A 601 29.62 0.17 6.23
C ALA A 601 30.59 0.24 5.04
N VAL A 602 30.38 1.18 4.14
CA VAL A 602 31.26 1.44 2.99
C VAL A 602 31.91 2.81 3.17
N VAL A 603 33.24 2.81 3.32
CA VAL A 603 34.03 4.02 3.55
C VAL A 603 34.97 4.27 2.39
N GLY A 604 34.99 5.52 1.92
CA GLY A 604 35.84 5.98 0.82
C GLY A 604 36.60 7.26 1.09
N PRO A 605 37.56 7.63 0.22
CA PRO A 605 38.16 8.96 0.25
C PRO A 605 37.17 10.06 -0.19
N ALA A 606 36.21 9.73 -1.04
CA ALA A 606 35.12 10.60 -1.50
C ALA A 606 33.91 9.76 -1.93
N LEU A 607 32.70 10.32 -1.90
CA LEU A 607 31.47 9.63 -2.33
C LEU A 607 31.37 9.42 -3.85
N ASP A 608 32.12 10.18 -4.64
CA ASP A 608 32.16 10.02 -6.10
C ASP A 608 33.34 9.15 -6.57
N ASP A 609 34.20 8.69 -5.65
CA ASP A 609 35.29 7.78 -5.97
C ASP A 609 34.75 6.49 -6.63
N PRO A 610 35.30 6.05 -7.77
CA PRO A 610 34.80 4.88 -8.49
C PRO A 610 34.82 3.58 -7.68
N GLY A 611 35.83 3.37 -6.82
CA GLY A 611 35.93 2.19 -5.98
C GLY A 611 34.91 2.23 -4.84
N THR A 612 34.72 3.39 -4.24
CA THR A 612 33.69 3.65 -3.21
C THR A 612 32.28 3.40 -3.76
N ARG A 613 31.96 3.95 -4.95
CA ARG A 613 30.69 3.69 -5.63
C ARG A 613 30.50 2.23 -6.01
N ALA A 614 31.55 1.53 -6.43
CA ALA A 614 31.48 0.11 -6.78
C ALA A 614 31.16 -0.77 -5.56
N LEU A 615 31.79 -0.50 -4.41
CA LEU A 615 31.50 -1.21 -3.16
C LEU A 615 30.10 -0.89 -2.63
N HIS A 616 29.70 0.39 -2.66
CA HIS A 616 28.36 0.83 -2.23
C HIS A 616 27.25 0.19 -3.07
N ARG A 617 27.35 0.25 -4.41
CA ARG A 617 26.41 -0.44 -5.30
C ARG A 617 26.39 -1.95 -5.05
N THR A 618 27.54 -2.55 -4.75
CA THR A 618 27.61 -3.99 -4.42
C THR A 618 26.93 -4.30 -3.08
N ALA A 619 27.06 -3.43 -2.09
CA ALA A 619 26.38 -3.55 -0.81
C ALA A 619 24.85 -3.48 -0.98
N LEU A 620 24.36 -2.50 -1.72
CA LEU A 620 22.93 -2.33 -2.02
C LEU A 620 22.33 -3.52 -2.79
N LEU A 621 23.12 -4.17 -3.64
CA LEU A 621 22.72 -5.34 -4.41
C LEU A 621 22.85 -6.68 -3.65
N GLY A 622 23.28 -6.67 -2.39
CA GLY A 622 23.25 -7.85 -1.54
C GLY A 622 21.83 -8.36 -1.32
N THR A 623 21.66 -9.69 -1.20
CA THR A 623 20.34 -10.30 -1.01
C THR A 623 20.04 -10.68 0.44
N ALA A 624 20.99 -10.47 1.37
CA ALA A 624 20.79 -10.79 2.78
C ALA A 624 19.54 -10.09 3.35
N PRO A 625 18.60 -10.85 3.95
CA PRO A 625 17.42 -10.32 4.61
C PRO A 625 17.73 -9.20 5.60
N GLY A 626 17.10 -8.04 5.38
CA GLY A 626 17.22 -6.86 6.25
C GLY A 626 18.59 -6.23 6.31
N ALA A 627 19.50 -6.51 5.37
CA ALA A 627 20.79 -5.80 5.30
C ALA A 627 20.57 -4.28 5.22
N VAL A 628 21.40 -3.55 5.97
CA VAL A 628 21.43 -2.08 5.98
C VAL A 628 22.80 -1.60 5.51
N VAL A 629 22.84 -0.44 4.84
CA VAL A 629 24.05 0.09 4.24
C VAL A 629 24.28 1.52 4.73
N ALA A 630 25.40 1.75 5.39
CA ALA A 630 25.93 3.09 5.67
C ALA A 630 27.02 3.42 4.65
N TYR A 631 26.93 4.61 4.06
CA TYR A 631 27.80 5.06 2.98
C TYR A 631 28.41 6.42 3.33
N GLY A 632 29.74 6.52 3.34
CA GLY A 632 30.37 7.76 3.77
C GLY A 632 31.85 7.88 3.47
N THR A 633 32.40 9.04 3.84
CA THR A 633 33.84 9.31 3.79
C THR A 633 34.53 8.93 5.10
N VAL A 634 35.86 8.82 5.07
CA VAL A 634 36.65 8.53 6.29
C VAL A 634 36.39 9.57 7.36
N GLY A 635 35.96 9.12 8.54
CA GLY A 635 35.68 9.99 9.69
C GLY A 635 34.35 10.74 9.60
N SER A 636 33.48 10.39 8.65
CA SER A 636 32.10 10.87 8.59
C SER A 636 31.32 10.49 9.86
N ASP A 637 30.50 11.42 10.34
CA ASP A 637 29.55 11.27 11.45
C ASP A 637 28.09 11.14 10.99
N GLU A 638 27.85 11.08 9.67
CA GLU A 638 26.51 10.93 9.07
C GLU A 638 25.79 9.65 9.54
N PHE A 639 26.55 8.58 9.81
CA PHE A 639 26.02 7.31 10.30
C PHE A 639 26.86 6.75 11.45
N PRO A 640 26.25 6.24 12.54
CA PRO A 640 26.96 5.53 13.59
C PRO A 640 27.79 4.33 13.09
N LEU A 641 27.31 3.61 12.06
CA LEU A 641 28.02 2.47 11.46
C LEU A 641 29.37 2.82 10.81
N LEU A 642 29.61 4.08 10.46
CA LEU A 642 30.87 4.54 9.86
C LEU A 642 31.95 4.83 10.92
N ALA A 643 31.58 4.84 12.20
CA ALA A 643 32.51 5.12 13.29
C ALA A 643 33.66 4.10 13.34
N ASP A 644 34.88 4.61 13.46
CA ASP A 644 36.10 3.80 13.54
C ASP A 644 36.28 2.80 12.39
N ARG A 645 35.85 3.17 11.17
CA ARG A 645 36.02 2.39 9.93
C ARG A 645 37.06 3.05 9.00
N PRO A 646 38.37 2.76 9.17
CA PRO A 646 39.41 3.35 8.33
C PRO A 646 39.44 2.77 6.91
N LEU A 647 40.25 3.33 6.02
CA LEU A 647 40.58 2.69 4.75
C LEU A 647 41.58 1.55 4.98
N SER A 648 41.39 0.44 4.26
CA SER A 648 42.36 -0.66 4.19
C SER A 648 43.39 -0.39 3.10
N GLY A 649 44.65 -0.20 3.48
CA GLY A 649 45.72 0.09 2.52
C GLY A 649 45.55 1.42 1.75
N GLY A 650 44.69 2.33 2.24
CA GLY A 650 44.34 3.58 1.54
C GLY A 650 43.27 3.43 0.45
N GLU A 651 42.69 2.23 0.29
CA GLU A 651 41.62 1.97 -0.68
C GLU A 651 40.23 2.04 -0.03
N PRO A 652 39.16 2.35 -0.82
CA PRO A 652 37.78 2.19 -0.39
C PRO A 652 37.54 0.82 0.24
N THR A 653 36.84 0.79 1.37
CA THR A 653 36.73 -0.42 2.19
C THR A 653 35.31 -0.64 2.65
N ALA A 654 34.85 -1.89 2.52
CA ALA A 654 33.58 -2.35 3.05
C ALA A 654 33.80 -3.20 4.31
N TYR A 655 32.94 -2.99 5.30
CA TYR A 655 32.84 -3.72 6.55
C TYR A 655 31.46 -4.35 6.60
N VAL A 656 31.40 -5.67 6.87
CA VAL A 656 30.12 -6.36 7.08
C VAL A 656 30.13 -6.86 8.50
N CYS A 657 29.22 -6.35 9.31
CA CYS A 657 29.05 -6.74 10.69
C CYS A 657 27.68 -7.40 10.91
N ARG A 658 27.60 -8.21 11.96
CA ARG A 658 26.37 -8.83 12.44
C ARG A 658 26.48 -8.95 13.95
N HIS A 659 25.55 -8.36 14.69
CA HIS A 659 25.52 -8.39 16.15
C HIS A 659 26.85 -7.91 16.76
N PHE A 660 27.31 -6.73 16.32
CA PHE A 660 28.56 -6.10 16.78
C PHE A 660 29.85 -6.89 16.48
N THR A 661 29.78 -7.93 15.65
CA THR A 661 30.94 -8.71 15.21
C THR A 661 31.12 -8.52 13.71
N CYS A 662 32.30 -8.08 13.27
CA CYS A 662 32.59 -7.84 11.87
C CYS A 662 33.46 -8.93 11.25
N ASP A 663 33.17 -9.25 9.99
CA ASP A 663 34.09 -9.99 9.14
C ASP A 663 35.35 -9.18 8.84
N ALA A 664 36.39 -9.84 8.32
CA ALA A 664 37.58 -9.15 7.84
C ALA A 664 37.19 -8.16 6.71
N PRO A 665 37.59 -6.87 6.81
CA PRO A 665 37.22 -5.86 5.82
C PRO A 665 37.72 -6.22 4.42
N THR A 666 37.03 -5.72 3.41
CA THR A 666 37.32 -6.00 2.00
C THR A 666 37.34 -4.73 1.16
N THR A 667 38.29 -4.66 0.23
CA THR A 667 38.34 -3.64 -0.84
C THR A 667 37.83 -4.21 -2.17
N ASP A 668 37.54 -5.52 -2.22
CA ASP A 668 37.08 -6.24 -3.41
C ASP A 668 35.54 -6.40 -3.41
N PRO A 669 34.84 -5.86 -4.42
CA PRO A 669 33.40 -6.05 -4.62
C PRO A 669 32.97 -7.53 -4.75
N GLU A 670 33.76 -8.39 -5.38
CA GLU A 670 33.38 -9.80 -5.55
C GLU A 670 33.36 -10.53 -4.21
N ARG A 671 34.37 -10.26 -3.37
CA ARG A 671 34.40 -10.75 -1.99
C ARG A 671 33.24 -10.21 -1.16
N LEU A 672 32.91 -8.91 -1.30
CA LEU A 672 31.77 -8.31 -0.61
C LEU A 672 30.45 -9.01 -1.00
N ARG A 673 30.20 -9.20 -2.30
CA ARG A 673 29.01 -9.91 -2.80
C ARG A 673 28.93 -11.33 -2.23
N GLY A 674 30.06 -12.04 -2.21
CA GLY A 674 30.15 -13.37 -1.63
C GLY A 674 29.88 -13.43 -0.13
N THR A 675 30.05 -12.34 0.62
CA THR A 675 29.69 -12.26 2.04
C THR A 675 28.21 -11.92 2.23
N LEU A 676 27.64 -11.08 1.37
CA LEU A 676 26.25 -10.62 1.47
C LEU A 676 25.22 -11.65 0.96
N ASN A 677 25.66 -12.66 0.21
CA ASN A 677 24.79 -13.69 -0.36
C ASN A 677 24.99 -15.06 0.29
N ARG A 678 25.58 -15.10 1.50
CA ARG A 678 25.82 -16.31 2.29
C ARG A 678 24.77 -16.56 3.34
#